data_AF-A0AAJ6DK05-F1
#
_entry.id   AF-A0AAJ6DK05-F1
#
_cell.length_a   1.000
_cell.length_b   1.000
_cell.length_c   1.000
_cell.angle_alpha   90.00
_cell.angle_beta   90.00
_cell.angle_gamma   90.00
#
_symmetry.space_group_name_H-M   'P 1'
#
loop_
_entity.id
_entity.type
_entity.pdbx_description
1 polymer ?
#
loop_
_entity_poly.entity_id
_entity_poly.type
_entity_poly.pdbx_seq_one_letter_code
_entity_poly.pdbx_strand_id
1 'polypeptide(L)'
;MTVPVGGEGFTEGERPAGAERPVGDERPVGDERFAEGGSPSGGRRPGGGERLGEVLRLLGGCRVDLDAGQLLDVLWLARRLPAGAEAPLHRQVPDRTQQPPPADGPDPPERPVPQQRTSEPGDPDLPDLTSPTTLHAGARHAPEPSPRFASTGHEPRRALPVRVPEEKALGGELALGRSLRPLRRRHDSRHRTEIDEDRTAAQLAETHLPDVVERPVRERWLDLVLLVDDGLSMLLWHRLGTELRTLLERLGAFAVTRVLGLDTRSASGPRLHARPFGSGSTELPLSTVNDPSGRTLLLVVSDGMGPTWRSGAMHALLAERAARGPAAVLHTLPPDMWGASGIAAERWQATTRRVGGANTSWKVVDPVLPPELSHFDDIPVPVLEPTAGSLGVWARLLASPGTTVELPLLAGPDRYDAVAPARDLSSAQHFRDAATPEAYRLAAHLAAVAPLSVPVMRLVQTAVPWPATTSHLAEVFLGGLVRPHPAPVSGPLPAKHRVFDFSDTSKAVLLDAVPQAELLRTGRRIGRRLEELAGNSPDFPAWLLHPDGSDTLPGSQQPFTRVERRLLARFGVSLGGAPSATGAGTRSTAGADAGTDDWDPLTEDDPRRIGGYELRGRRRGRRTLVYRGVDARGQEAVLRVPRPDLPAVNAGLVAVEAEALGRLQGQYAPVLLATGLQDSPPWLAMTPIADAAAPDAQPPRLTEIFGRALTDGRAPFDILQGLLVSCYLANAVALCHLDNLVPATLDADSVYVLRRTVVLGDLSDCAVDGAYLGSGAAPTREDNVRALGELLQVISSKAGWDMPALPEGMHLWQGDTWEQLRRLVLRCVDPDPAVRPTAAEVAELLARYVARTRLHLDGARPRAGGDGPAARVPLTPPPPDAGVPRPVLRLPRFGAARKEAQNRLERLRAPVPHSRRLTLIGAYHYSGRATTTMVLGSLLAAARGEPVLALDGSASEGSLDAFLTRRNPAVVRDLAALSPTPAYEEIRARTTRLPSGLEVVAHRGGHFSPNPAHQQEYAHVLAQTAHYYPFVLTDWAPLRLDGSATAVLDHTDRLILCCSTEEWLLDAAVRILAVLRGDGREELARRALVVATDLRGPMGGELPQTFAERLRVEPEQVVRVPFDPALQSPHWELRRLRPATTEAFLRLAEQTMRDD
;
A
#
# COMPACT_ATOMS: atom_id res chain seq x y z
N MET A 1 -41.75 -7.60 46.99
CA MET A 1 -40.35 -7.25 47.30
C MET A 1 -39.90 -6.19 46.28
N THR A 2 -40.09 -4.86 46.38
CA THR A 2 -40.45 -3.89 47.47
C THR A 2 -39.48 -3.81 48.66
N VAL A 3 -39.11 -2.65 49.28
CA VAL A 3 -39.02 -1.17 48.98
C VAL A 3 -38.55 -0.45 50.29
N PRO A 4 -38.08 0.85 50.41
CA PRO A 4 -37.57 1.91 49.50
C PRO A 4 -36.02 2.07 49.65
N VAL A 5 -35.23 3.12 49.28
CA VAL A 5 -35.34 4.48 48.66
C VAL A 5 -35.48 5.76 49.57
N GLY A 6 -34.34 6.42 49.90
CA GLY A 6 -34.15 7.90 49.99
C GLY A 6 -34.33 8.67 51.32
N GLY A 7 -33.76 9.90 51.42
CA GLY A 7 -34.35 11.05 52.15
C GLY A 7 -33.62 11.75 53.34
N GLU A 8 -33.05 12.94 53.09
CA GLU A 8 -33.08 14.24 53.86
C GLU A 8 -32.76 14.44 55.38
N GLY A 9 -32.27 15.65 55.73
CA GLY A 9 -32.23 16.21 57.12
C GLY A 9 -31.10 17.24 57.44
N PHE A 10 -31.22 18.57 57.21
CA PHE A 10 -31.69 19.64 58.16
C PHE A 10 -30.79 19.87 59.43
N THR A 11 -30.32 21.06 59.90
CA THR A 11 -30.40 22.52 59.50
C THR A 11 -29.32 23.42 60.21
N GLU A 12 -29.44 24.77 60.13
CA GLU A 12 -28.85 25.90 60.95
C GLU A 12 -27.42 26.46 60.63
N GLY A 13 -27.17 27.78 60.52
CA GLY A 13 -28.07 28.97 60.53
C GLY A 13 -27.35 30.34 60.32
N GLU A 14 -27.84 31.12 59.33
CA GLU A 14 -27.97 32.60 59.13
C GLU A 14 -27.26 33.65 60.07
N ARG A 15 -26.94 34.92 59.73
CA ARG A 15 -27.06 35.90 58.60
C ARG A 15 -26.22 37.19 58.97
N PRO A 16 -26.29 38.42 58.36
CA PRO A 16 -27.12 39.00 57.27
C PRO A 16 -26.34 39.69 56.08
N ALA A 17 -26.90 39.76 54.86
CA ALA A 17 -27.56 40.90 54.17
C ALA A 17 -26.68 42.14 53.82
N GLY A 18 -26.84 42.84 52.67
CA GLY A 18 -27.87 42.78 51.61
C GLY A 18 -27.38 43.28 50.23
N ALA A 19 -28.29 43.63 49.32
CA ALA A 19 -28.02 43.85 47.87
C ALA A 19 -28.45 45.24 47.34
N GLU A 20 -28.11 45.54 46.07
CA GLU A 20 -28.72 46.47 45.08
C GLU A 20 -27.73 47.34 44.25
N ARG A 21 -28.25 48.23 43.38
CA ARG A 21 -27.71 48.65 42.05
C ARG A 21 -28.47 49.90 41.51
N PRO A 22 -28.12 50.55 40.36
CA PRO A 22 -26.98 50.37 39.43
C PRO A 22 -26.22 51.69 39.05
N VAL A 23 -25.29 51.59 38.07
CA VAL A 23 -24.86 52.57 37.01
C VAL A 23 -24.95 54.09 37.27
N GLY A 24 -23.83 54.81 37.05
CA GLY A 24 -23.76 56.28 36.94
C GLY A 24 -22.38 56.75 36.42
N ASP A 25 -22.31 57.93 35.78
CA ASP A 25 -21.24 58.31 34.85
C ASP A 25 -20.34 59.49 35.31
N GLU A 26 -19.21 59.66 34.61
CA GLU A 26 -18.24 60.78 34.51
C GLU A 26 -18.20 62.03 35.47
N ARG A 27 -16.98 62.30 36.00
CA ARG A 27 -16.21 63.60 35.99
C ARG A 27 -16.62 64.79 36.92
N PRO A 28 -15.80 65.90 37.04
CA PRO A 28 -14.32 66.06 37.10
C PRO A 28 -13.85 67.15 38.15
N VAL A 29 -12.75 67.90 37.85
CA VAL A 29 -12.14 69.09 38.52
C VAL A 29 -11.05 68.75 39.57
N GLY A 30 -9.86 69.36 39.63
CA GLY A 30 -9.10 70.37 38.82
C GLY A 30 -7.69 70.51 39.47
N ASP A 31 -6.56 70.89 38.86
CA ASP A 31 -6.16 71.82 37.77
C ASP A 31 -5.56 73.17 38.27
N GLU A 32 -4.23 73.26 38.26
CA GLU A 32 -3.40 74.49 38.29
C GLU A 32 -2.29 74.31 37.21
N ARG A 33 -2.37 74.98 36.04
CA ARG A 33 -1.98 76.38 35.71
C ARG A 33 -0.47 76.69 35.91
N PHE A 34 0.26 77.39 35.03
CA PHE A 34 -0.04 78.19 33.82
C PHE A 34 1.18 78.24 32.87
N ALA A 35 0.97 78.32 31.54
CA ALA A 35 1.59 79.28 30.61
C ALA A 35 1.18 78.98 29.14
N GLU A 36 0.81 80.00 28.38
CA GLU A 36 0.26 79.88 27.02
C GLU A 36 1.32 80.02 25.90
N GLY A 37 0.99 79.59 24.68
CA GLY A 37 1.59 80.18 23.46
C GLY A 37 1.83 79.27 22.24
N GLY A 38 0.81 79.11 21.38
CA GLY A 38 1.02 78.90 19.93
C GLY A 38 1.08 77.45 19.41
N SER A 39 0.06 77.07 18.64
CA SER A 39 0.20 76.05 17.57
C SER A 39 0.72 76.72 16.30
N PRO A 40 1.46 75.99 15.42
CA PRO A 40 0.72 75.29 14.36
C PRO A 40 1.15 73.82 14.13
N SER A 41 0.13 73.02 13.83
CA SER A 41 0.11 71.77 13.06
C SER A 41 1.41 71.25 12.42
N GLY A 42 1.74 69.97 12.66
CA GLY A 42 2.56 69.18 11.73
C GLY A 42 3.23 67.93 12.29
N GLY A 43 2.60 66.75 12.14
CA GLY A 43 3.27 65.45 12.29
C GLY A 43 3.39 64.90 13.71
N ARG A 44 2.37 64.15 14.15
CA ARG A 44 2.47 63.26 15.32
C ARG A 44 3.57 62.23 15.05
N ARG A 45 4.70 62.29 15.76
CA ARG A 45 5.75 61.26 15.67
C ARG A 45 5.14 59.90 16.02
N PRO A 46 5.26 58.86 15.17
CA PRO A 46 4.66 57.57 15.47
C PRO A 46 5.28 56.97 16.73
N GLY A 47 4.42 56.46 17.60
CA GLY A 47 4.80 55.86 18.87
C GLY A 47 5.66 54.61 18.67
N GLY A 48 6.37 54.17 19.72
CA GLY A 48 7.24 52.99 19.63
C GLY A 48 6.54 51.73 19.09
N GLY A 49 5.26 51.54 19.44
CA GLY A 49 4.43 50.45 18.90
C GLY A 49 4.05 50.60 17.43
N GLU A 50 3.82 51.81 16.92
CA GLU A 50 3.54 52.06 15.50
C GLU A 50 4.78 51.80 14.63
N ARG A 51 5.96 52.24 15.10
CA ARG A 51 7.24 51.95 14.46
C ARG A 51 7.55 50.45 14.47
N LEU A 52 7.24 49.75 15.56
CA LEU A 52 7.38 48.29 15.63
C LEU A 52 6.42 47.59 14.66
N GLY A 53 5.16 48.04 14.57
CA GLY A 53 4.17 47.53 13.63
C GLY A 53 4.46 47.89 12.16
N GLU A 54 5.26 48.91 11.90
CA GLU A 54 5.80 49.25 10.57
C GLU A 54 7.00 48.36 10.21
N VAL A 55 7.96 48.18 11.13
CA VAL A 55 9.09 47.24 10.97
C VAL A 55 8.61 45.81 10.76
N LEU A 56 7.61 45.34 11.53
CA LEU A 56 7.01 44.02 11.36
C LEU A 56 6.30 43.87 10.01
N ARG A 57 5.62 44.91 9.50
CA ARG A 57 5.04 44.90 8.14
C ARG A 57 6.11 44.86 7.05
N LEU A 58 7.19 45.63 7.19
CA LEU A 58 8.29 45.64 6.23
C LEU A 58 9.05 44.30 6.20
N LEU A 59 9.33 43.71 7.36
CA LEU A 59 9.93 42.38 7.47
C LEU A 59 9.01 41.29 6.89
N GLY A 60 7.70 41.35 7.18
CA GLY A 60 6.70 40.47 6.57
C GLY A 60 6.63 40.61 5.04
N GLY A 61 6.72 41.83 4.52
CA GLY A 61 6.82 42.10 3.07
C GLY A 61 8.09 41.51 2.44
N CYS A 62 9.20 41.46 3.19
CA CYS A 62 10.45 40.80 2.79
C CYS A 62 10.45 39.27 3.00
N ARG A 63 9.33 38.67 3.43
CA ARG A 63 9.21 37.25 3.84
C ARG A 63 10.16 36.83 4.98
N VAL A 64 10.53 37.77 5.86
CA VAL A 64 11.36 37.51 7.03
C VAL A 64 10.49 37.42 8.27
N ASP A 65 10.16 36.20 8.67
CA ASP A 65 9.22 35.89 9.76
C ASP A 65 9.98 35.60 11.08
N LEU A 66 10.27 36.64 11.87
CA LEU A 66 11.02 36.55 13.14
C LEU A 66 10.13 36.17 14.32
N ASP A 67 10.64 35.39 15.27
CA ASP A 67 10.04 35.24 16.60
C ASP A 67 10.36 36.44 17.53
N ALA A 68 9.68 36.53 18.68
CA ALA A 68 9.83 37.65 19.61
C ALA A 68 11.25 37.77 20.22
N GLY A 69 11.96 36.66 20.41
CA GLY A 69 13.35 36.64 20.86
C GLY A 69 14.30 37.07 19.75
N GLN A 70 14.14 36.52 18.55
CA GLN A 70 14.89 36.92 17.36
C GLN A 70 14.71 38.41 17.02
N LEU A 71 13.50 38.95 17.19
CA LEU A 71 13.23 40.37 17.01
C LEU A 71 13.96 41.24 18.03
N LEU A 72 14.02 40.81 19.29
CA LEU A 72 14.81 41.48 20.33
C LEU A 72 16.31 41.38 20.06
N ASP A 73 16.81 40.20 19.64
CA ASP A 73 18.20 39.98 19.24
C ASP A 73 18.57 40.87 18.04
N VAL A 74 17.71 40.98 17.02
CA VAL A 74 17.92 41.86 15.85
C VAL A 74 17.90 43.34 16.26
N LEU A 75 16.97 43.78 17.12
CA LEU A 75 16.92 45.16 17.62
C LEU A 75 18.13 45.50 18.52
N TRP A 76 18.69 44.53 19.23
CA TRP A 76 19.90 44.68 20.03
C TRP A 76 21.16 44.70 19.14
N LEU A 77 21.26 43.77 18.17
CA LEU A 77 22.35 43.70 17.20
C LEU A 77 22.38 44.93 16.28
N ALA A 78 21.23 45.44 15.83
CA ALA A 78 21.15 46.66 15.02
C ALA A 78 21.69 47.91 15.76
N ARG A 79 21.81 47.87 17.09
CA ARG A 79 22.45 48.92 17.90
C ARG A 79 23.93 48.66 18.21
N ARG A 80 24.48 47.51 17.79
CA ARG A 80 25.86 47.07 18.08
C ARG A 80 26.68 46.64 16.86
N LEU A 81 26.05 46.37 15.73
CA LEU A 81 26.72 46.09 14.46
C LEU A 81 27.09 47.40 13.75
N PRO A 82 28.27 47.49 13.11
CA PRO A 82 28.62 48.62 12.25
C PRO A 82 27.76 48.61 10.98
N ALA A 83 27.34 49.80 10.53
CA ALA A 83 26.50 49.97 9.34
C ALA A 83 27.26 50.73 8.24
N GLY A 84 27.34 50.15 7.05
CA GLY A 84 28.06 50.70 5.89
C GLY A 84 28.73 49.61 5.05
N ALA A 85 29.54 50.03 4.07
CA ALA A 85 30.24 49.11 3.15
C ALA A 85 31.29 48.21 3.85
N GLU A 86 31.71 48.54 5.08
CA GLU A 86 32.59 47.72 5.93
C GLU A 86 31.87 46.52 6.57
N ALA A 87 30.54 46.40 6.44
CA ALA A 87 29.81 45.26 6.99
C ALA A 87 30.20 43.95 6.26
N PRO A 88 30.59 42.87 6.98
CA PRO A 88 31.08 41.63 6.36
C PRO A 88 30.14 41.00 5.32
N LEU A 89 28.83 41.21 5.47
CA LEU A 89 27.78 40.70 4.58
C LEU A 89 27.82 41.28 3.16
N HIS A 90 28.43 42.46 2.95
CA HIS A 90 28.52 43.06 1.61
C HIS A 90 29.53 42.38 0.67
N ARG A 91 30.31 41.42 1.18
CA ARG A 91 31.46 40.81 0.47
C ARG A 91 31.13 39.48 -0.24
N GLN A 92 29.86 39.07 -0.33
CA GLN A 92 29.45 37.69 -0.70
C GLN A 92 28.37 37.53 -1.78
N VAL A 93 27.98 38.56 -2.54
CA VAL A 93 26.98 38.42 -3.63
C VAL A 93 27.65 38.29 -5.01
N PRO A 94 27.48 37.16 -5.74
CA PRO A 94 27.91 37.03 -7.13
C PRO A 94 26.85 37.58 -8.09
N ASP A 95 27.32 38.13 -9.20
CA ASP A 95 26.49 38.75 -10.25
C ASP A 95 25.69 37.72 -11.06
N ARG A 96 24.48 38.07 -11.53
CA ARG A 96 23.60 37.18 -12.32
C ARG A 96 23.21 37.82 -13.66
N THR A 97 23.82 37.33 -14.73
CA THR A 97 23.53 37.74 -16.12
C THR A 97 22.22 37.11 -16.64
N GLN A 98 21.51 37.84 -17.51
CA GLN A 98 20.24 37.43 -18.12
C GLN A 98 20.45 36.60 -19.41
N GLN A 99 19.45 35.80 -19.81
CA GLN A 99 19.46 34.97 -21.02
C GLN A 99 18.12 35.08 -21.80
N PRO A 100 18.12 35.10 -23.16
CA PRO A 100 16.92 35.28 -23.99
C PRO A 100 16.20 33.97 -24.41
N PRO A 101 14.95 34.06 -24.92
CA PRO A 101 14.16 32.91 -25.42
C PRO A 101 14.46 32.52 -26.90
N PRO A 102 13.96 31.36 -27.37
CA PRO A 102 14.01 30.90 -28.77
C PRO A 102 12.84 31.42 -29.63
N ALA A 103 12.64 30.83 -30.83
CA ALA A 103 11.57 31.12 -31.79
C ALA A 103 11.00 29.83 -32.44
N ASP A 104 9.82 29.93 -33.08
CA ASP A 104 8.98 28.81 -33.56
C ASP A 104 9.37 28.15 -34.90
N GLY A 105 8.89 26.91 -35.15
CA GLY A 105 8.89 26.21 -36.45
C GLY A 105 7.96 24.95 -36.48
N PRO A 106 7.42 24.48 -37.63
CA PRO A 106 6.21 23.60 -37.69
C PRO A 106 6.36 22.16 -38.26
N ASP A 107 5.28 21.34 -38.14
CA ASP A 107 5.15 19.87 -38.40
C ASP A 107 4.79 19.39 -39.85
N PRO A 108 5.06 18.09 -40.18
CA PRO A 108 4.36 17.32 -41.26
C PRO A 108 3.98 15.80 -40.95
N PRO A 109 3.11 15.07 -41.74
CA PRO A 109 2.47 13.77 -41.31
C PRO A 109 2.28 12.54 -42.29
N GLU A 110 2.28 11.30 -41.72
CA GLU A 110 1.43 10.06 -41.89
C GLU A 110 1.20 9.16 -43.17
N ARG A 111 1.21 7.79 -42.95
CA ARG A 111 0.27 6.66 -43.38
C ARG A 111 0.20 6.08 -44.85
N PRO A 112 -0.41 4.87 -45.15
CA PRO A 112 -0.83 3.68 -44.32
C PRO A 112 -0.83 2.20 -44.92
N VAL A 113 -0.23 1.21 -44.23
CA VAL A 113 -0.72 -0.14 -43.74
C VAL A 113 -1.01 -1.43 -44.63
N PRO A 114 -2.15 -2.23 -44.58
CA PRO A 114 -2.25 -3.67 -44.13
C PRO A 114 -2.17 -4.98 -45.03
N GLN A 115 -2.99 -6.05 -44.74
CA GLN A 115 -3.07 -7.43 -45.35
C GLN A 115 -3.14 -8.59 -44.31
N GLN A 116 -3.97 -9.63 -44.51
CA GLN A 116 -4.38 -10.68 -43.56
C GLN A 116 -5.17 -11.85 -44.23
N ARG A 117 -4.95 -13.13 -43.84
CA ARG A 117 -5.76 -14.35 -44.10
C ARG A 117 -5.92 -15.17 -42.84
N THR A 118 -7.15 -15.57 -42.56
CA THR A 118 -7.59 -16.98 -42.56
C THR A 118 -6.52 -18.08 -42.35
N SER A 119 -6.75 -18.99 -41.40
CA SER A 119 -6.02 -20.27 -41.31
C SER A 119 -6.89 -21.39 -40.70
N GLU A 120 -6.35 -22.60 -40.59
CA GLU A 120 -7.12 -23.85 -40.42
C GLU A 120 -8.02 -23.95 -39.16
N PRO A 121 -9.06 -24.83 -39.16
CA PRO A 121 -9.99 -25.00 -38.05
C PRO A 121 -9.31 -25.40 -36.73
N GLY A 122 -9.60 -24.64 -35.67
CA GLY A 122 -8.82 -24.64 -34.42
C GLY A 122 -9.00 -25.83 -33.46
N ASP A 123 -7.91 -26.14 -32.77
CA ASP A 123 -7.75 -27.09 -31.66
C ASP A 123 -8.69 -26.78 -30.47
N PRO A 124 -9.40 -27.78 -29.89
CA PRO A 124 -10.36 -27.58 -28.80
C PRO A 124 -9.76 -27.16 -27.45
N ASP A 125 -8.45 -27.29 -27.20
CA ASP A 125 -7.82 -27.00 -25.89
C ASP A 125 -7.52 -25.50 -25.68
N LEU A 126 -8.54 -24.65 -25.84
CA LEU A 126 -8.44 -23.18 -25.80
C LEU A 126 -9.32 -22.55 -24.71
N PRO A 127 -8.87 -21.44 -24.08
CA PRO A 127 -9.72 -20.58 -23.27
C PRO A 127 -10.71 -19.79 -24.16
N ASP A 128 -11.79 -19.30 -23.54
CA ASP A 128 -12.69 -18.33 -24.15
C ASP A 128 -12.04 -16.93 -24.13
N LEU A 129 -11.77 -16.35 -25.31
CA LEU A 129 -11.11 -15.03 -25.45
C LEU A 129 -12.02 -13.83 -25.11
N THR A 130 -13.29 -14.07 -24.77
CA THR A 130 -14.33 -13.03 -24.54
C THR A 130 -14.83 -12.97 -23.09
N SER A 131 -14.31 -13.84 -22.22
CA SER A 131 -14.76 -14.00 -20.83
C SER A 131 -14.14 -12.96 -19.89
N PRO A 132 -14.93 -12.17 -19.14
CA PRO A 132 -14.42 -11.05 -18.35
C PRO A 132 -13.86 -11.48 -16.99
N THR A 133 -12.69 -12.14 -16.97
CA THR A 133 -11.91 -12.32 -15.73
C THR A 133 -10.40 -12.47 -16.00
N THR A 134 -9.60 -11.43 -15.76
CA THR A 134 -8.66 -11.40 -14.61
C THR A 134 -7.85 -10.08 -14.47
N LEU A 135 -7.59 -9.72 -13.21
CA LEU A 135 -6.37 -9.08 -12.66
C LEU A 135 -5.73 -7.84 -13.33
N HIS A 136 -5.80 -6.68 -12.66
CA HIS A 136 -4.91 -5.51 -12.82
C HIS A 136 -4.78 -4.67 -11.52
N ALA A 137 -3.58 -4.11 -11.27
CA ALA A 137 -3.26 -2.98 -10.38
C ALA A 137 -1.77 -2.58 -10.56
N GLY A 138 -1.38 -1.29 -10.47
CA GLY A 138 0.04 -0.89 -10.56
C GLY A 138 0.38 0.62 -10.53
N ALA A 139 0.08 1.38 -11.61
CA ALA A 139 0.55 2.77 -11.84
C ALA A 139 2.07 2.88 -12.18
N ARG A 140 2.74 4.02 -12.38
CA ARG A 140 2.45 5.47 -12.17
C ARG A 140 3.35 6.36 -13.05
N HIS A 141 2.81 7.44 -13.62
CA HIS A 141 3.57 8.48 -14.35
C HIS A 141 3.70 9.84 -13.61
N ALA A 142 3.73 10.98 -14.34
CA ALA A 142 4.24 12.29 -13.91
C ALA A 142 3.14 13.38 -13.71
N PRO A 143 3.47 14.60 -13.20
CA PRO A 143 2.50 15.68 -12.98
C PRO A 143 2.46 16.69 -14.15
N GLU A 144 1.35 16.72 -14.87
CA GLU A 144 1.02 17.73 -15.90
C GLU A 144 0.25 18.94 -15.31
N PRO A 145 0.19 20.09 -16.02
CA PRO A 145 -0.39 21.33 -15.50
C PRO A 145 -1.91 21.26 -15.29
N SER A 146 -2.42 21.94 -14.26
CA SER A 146 -3.84 21.89 -13.91
C SER A 146 -4.77 22.41 -15.03
N PRO A 147 -5.75 21.62 -15.51
CA PRO A 147 -6.81 22.15 -16.36
C PRO A 147 -7.69 23.11 -15.54
N ARG A 148 -7.97 24.28 -16.10
CA ARG A 148 -8.93 25.23 -15.53
C ARG A 148 -10.35 24.68 -15.74
N PHE A 149 -10.90 24.02 -14.73
CA PHE A 149 -12.31 23.62 -14.76
C PHE A 149 -13.22 24.85 -14.84
N ALA A 150 -14.03 24.92 -15.89
CA ALA A 150 -15.11 25.89 -15.98
C ALA A 150 -16.14 25.61 -14.88
N SER A 151 -16.46 26.61 -14.06
CA SER A 151 -17.45 26.48 -12.99
C SER A 151 -18.87 26.43 -13.57
N THR A 152 -19.47 25.25 -13.63
CA THR A 152 -20.93 25.13 -13.82
C THR A 152 -21.64 25.67 -12.58
N GLY A 153 -22.42 26.73 -12.73
CA GLY A 153 -23.03 27.44 -11.60
C GLY A 153 -23.90 26.53 -10.73
N HIS A 154 -23.59 26.48 -9.44
CA HIS A 154 -24.45 25.97 -8.37
C HIS A 154 -24.34 26.96 -7.21
N GLU A 155 -25.48 27.33 -6.61
CA GLU A 155 -25.53 28.38 -5.59
C GLU A 155 -24.68 28.05 -4.35
N PRO A 156 -24.01 29.05 -3.75
CA PRO A 156 -23.21 28.86 -2.55
C PRO A 156 -24.10 28.49 -1.35
N ARG A 157 -23.68 27.50 -0.55
CA ARG A 157 -24.45 27.00 0.60
C ARG A 157 -23.82 27.42 1.92
N ARG A 158 -24.66 27.76 2.89
CA ARG A 158 -24.23 28.13 4.25
C ARG A 158 -23.81 26.90 5.06
N ALA A 159 -22.75 27.05 5.85
CA ALA A 159 -22.19 26.00 6.69
C ALA A 159 -21.70 26.52 8.05
N LEU A 160 -21.66 25.62 9.02
CA LEU A 160 -21.35 25.91 10.42
C LEU A 160 -20.19 25.01 10.90
N PRO A 161 -19.11 25.58 11.49
CA PRO A 161 -17.92 24.82 11.86
C PRO A 161 -18.10 24.00 13.15
N VAL A 162 -18.06 22.66 13.02
CA VAL A 162 -18.10 21.65 14.10
C VAL A 162 -16.69 21.15 14.44
N ARG A 163 -16.41 20.83 15.71
CA ARG A 163 -15.03 20.87 16.24
C ARG A 163 -14.72 19.73 17.20
N VAL A 164 -13.60 19.04 16.98
CA VAL A 164 -13.38 17.65 17.45
C VAL A 164 -12.32 17.57 18.56
N PRO A 165 -12.63 16.96 19.72
CA PRO A 165 -11.63 16.65 20.74
C PRO A 165 -10.67 15.56 20.24
N GLU A 166 -9.41 15.92 20.03
CA GLU A 166 -8.33 14.98 19.81
C GLU A 166 -7.73 14.50 21.15
N GLU A 167 -7.42 13.20 21.25
CA GLU A 167 -6.69 12.62 22.39
C GLU A 167 -5.23 13.12 22.46
N LYS A 168 -4.61 13.02 23.66
CA LYS A 168 -3.20 13.41 23.86
C LYS A 168 -2.26 12.48 23.09
N ALA A 169 -1.21 13.06 22.48
CA ALA A 169 -0.19 12.31 21.76
C ALA A 169 0.90 11.77 22.72
N LEU A 170 1.23 12.52 23.77
CA LEU A 170 2.14 12.07 24.83
C LEU A 170 1.38 11.32 25.94
N GLY A 171 1.54 9.99 25.95
CA GLY A 171 1.14 9.16 27.08
C GLY A 171 1.98 9.46 28.33
N GLY A 172 1.33 9.67 29.47
CA GLY A 172 2.01 9.71 30.77
C GLY A 172 2.96 10.91 30.98
N GLU A 173 2.56 12.13 30.61
CA GLU A 173 3.33 13.38 30.81
C GLU A 173 4.02 13.50 32.18
N LEU A 174 3.37 13.06 33.27
CA LEU A 174 3.96 13.08 34.62
C LEU A 174 5.14 12.12 34.77
N ALA A 175 5.10 10.95 34.13
CA ALA A 175 6.20 9.99 34.11
C ALA A 175 7.35 10.49 33.21
N LEU A 176 7.02 11.03 32.03
CA LEU A 176 7.98 11.70 31.14
C LEU A 176 8.71 12.85 31.85
N GLY A 177 7.95 13.79 32.44
CA GLY A 177 8.50 14.91 33.22
C GLY A 177 9.31 14.47 34.44
N ARG A 178 8.97 13.35 35.09
CA ARG A 178 9.78 12.73 36.15
C ARG A 178 11.09 12.14 35.59
N SER A 179 11.04 11.46 34.45
CA SER A 179 12.20 10.82 33.80
C SER A 179 13.28 11.82 33.38
N LEU A 180 12.87 13.03 32.95
CA LEU A 180 13.76 14.11 32.53
C LEU A 180 14.26 15.00 33.68
N ARG A 181 13.81 14.79 34.93
CA ARG A 181 14.30 15.55 36.11
C ARG A 181 15.83 15.59 36.28
N PRO A 182 16.63 14.56 35.92
CA PRO A 182 18.08 14.63 36.01
C PRO A 182 18.70 15.79 35.21
N LEU A 183 18.05 16.24 34.13
CA LEU A 183 18.48 17.40 33.34
C LEU A 183 18.22 18.75 34.02
N ARG A 184 17.46 18.82 35.12
CA ARG A 184 17.12 20.07 35.80
C ARG A 184 18.24 20.53 36.76
N ARG A 185 19.47 20.61 36.24
CA ARG A 185 20.66 21.07 36.95
C ARG A 185 20.87 22.59 36.80
N ARG A 186 21.59 23.17 37.75
CA ARG A 186 22.07 24.55 37.72
C ARG A 186 23.58 24.57 37.97
N HIS A 187 24.23 25.56 37.38
CA HIS A 187 25.65 25.85 37.57
C HIS A 187 25.83 27.29 38.07
N ASP A 188 27.00 27.59 38.59
CA ASP A 188 27.40 28.94 38.99
C ASP A 188 27.80 29.75 37.75
N SER A 189 27.14 30.88 37.54
CA SER A 189 27.45 31.77 36.42
C SER A 189 28.87 32.34 36.56
N ARG A 190 29.64 32.31 35.48
CA ARG A 190 31.02 32.86 35.45
C ARG A 190 31.07 34.38 35.31
N HIS A 191 29.95 35.01 35.00
CA HIS A 191 29.89 36.43 34.60
C HIS A 191 28.76 37.20 35.28
N ARG A 192 27.95 36.56 36.11
CA ARG A 192 26.85 37.18 36.84
C ARG A 192 26.89 36.78 38.30
N THR A 193 26.97 37.79 39.16
CA THR A 193 26.81 37.67 40.60
C THR A 193 25.49 38.30 41.05
N GLU A 194 24.99 37.84 42.19
CA GLU A 194 23.88 38.43 42.94
C GLU A 194 24.34 38.66 44.38
N ILE A 195 23.71 39.60 45.08
CA ILE A 195 23.97 39.81 46.51
C ILE A 195 23.42 38.61 47.27
N ASP A 196 24.25 37.99 48.10
CA ASP A 196 23.80 37.00 49.08
C ASP A 196 23.32 37.77 50.32
N GLU A 197 22.03 38.08 50.37
CA GLU A 197 21.40 38.89 51.42
C GLU A 197 21.63 38.29 52.82
N ASP A 198 21.52 36.96 52.96
CA ASP A 198 21.72 36.25 54.23
C ASP A 198 23.19 36.35 54.70
N ARG A 199 24.15 36.08 53.80
CA ARG A 199 25.59 36.25 54.10
C ARG A 199 25.96 37.69 54.39
N THR A 200 25.40 38.64 53.65
CA THR A 200 25.64 40.08 53.84
C THR A 200 25.11 40.54 55.20
N ALA A 201 23.89 40.13 55.57
CA ALA A 201 23.32 40.43 56.87
C ALA A 201 24.12 39.78 58.03
N ALA A 202 24.54 38.52 57.87
CA ALA A 202 25.37 37.84 58.86
C ALA A 202 26.75 38.51 59.02
N GLN A 203 27.44 38.81 57.92
CA GLN A 203 28.76 39.45 57.96
C GLN A 203 28.68 40.88 58.50
N LEU A 204 27.63 41.65 58.16
CA LEU A 204 27.36 42.97 58.77
C LEU A 204 27.08 42.85 60.27
N ALA A 205 26.35 41.82 60.72
CA ALA A 205 26.07 41.59 62.14
C ALA A 205 27.34 41.19 62.93
N GLU A 206 28.24 40.42 62.32
CA GLU A 206 29.49 39.95 62.93
C GLU A 206 30.62 41.00 62.91
N THR A 207 30.73 41.80 61.85
CA THR A 207 31.85 42.73 61.63
C THR A 207 31.51 44.20 61.83
N HIS A 208 30.21 44.54 61.88
CA HIS A 208 29.69 45.92 61.86
C HIS A 208 30.11 46.77 60.64
N LEU A 209 30.60 46.15 59.57
CA LEU A 209 30.95 46.81 58.30
C LEU A 209 29.90 46.49 57.22
N PRO A 210 29.46 47.48 56.41
CA PRO A 210 28.45 47.30 55.36
C PRO A 210 29.04 46.69 54.08
N ASP A 211 29.83 45.62 54.22
CA ASP A 211 30.43 44.90 53.10
C ASP A 211 29.42 43.96 52.45
N VAL A 212 29.15 44.18 51.16
CA VAL A 212 28.21 43.37 50.37
C VAL A 212 28.87 42.06 49.96
N VAL A 213 28.29 40.92 50.37
CA VAL A 213 28.77 39.60 49.98
C VAL A 213 28.04 39.17 48.70
N GLU A 214 28.78 39.08 47.60
CA GLU A 214 28.25 38.56 46.34
C GLU A 214 28.44 37.04 46.20
N ARG A 215 27.47 36.38 45.56
CA ARG A 215 27.57 34.98 45.12
C ARG A 215 27.28 34.84 43.62
N PRO A 216 27.81 33.82 42.92
CA PRO A 216 27.43 33.54 41.54
C PRO A 216 25.94 33.23 41.37
N VAL A 217 25.30 33.79 40.34
CA VAL A 217 23.91 33.48 40.00
C VAL A 217 23.78 32.02 39.56
N ARG A 218 22.83 31.29 40.15
CA ARG A 218 22.56 29.87 39.84
C ARG A 218 21.74 29.72 38.56
N GLU A 219 22.42 29.76 37.43
CA GLU A 219 21.84 29.63 36.08
C GLU A 219 21.60 28.19 35.66
N ARG A 220 20.61 27.97 34.78
CA ARG A 220 20.38 26.67 34.12
C ARG A 220 21.59 26.31 33.26
N TRP A 221 21.97 25.04 33.30
CA TRP A 221 23.27 24.60 32.80
C TRP A 221 23.35 24.44 31.27
N LEU A 222 22.29 23.96 30.62
CA LEU A 222 22.20 23.78 29.17
C LEU A 222 21.11 24.67 28.53
N ASP A 223 21.22 24.85 27.22
CA ASP A 223 20.17 25.36 26.32
C ASP A 223 19.55 24.20 25.52
N LEU A 224 18.39 24.43 24.89
CA LEU A 224 17.73 23.43 24.03
C LEU A 224 17.43 24.01 22.64
N VAL A 225 17.88 23.29 21.61
CA VAL A 225 17.38 23.42 20.24
C VAL A 225 16.59 22.16 19.91
N LEU A 226 15.29 22.33 19.69
CA LEU A 226 14.39 21.30 19.19
C LEU A 226 14.23 21.48 17.68
N LEU A 227 14.86 20.61 16.89
CA LEU A 227 14.61 20.55 15.43
C LEU A 227 13.42 19.63 15.19
N VAL A 228 12.41 20.12 14.48
CA VAL A 228 11.24 19.32 14.09
C VAL A 228 11.22 19.19 12.59
N ASP A 229 11.30 17.96 12.10
CA ASP A 229 11.23 17.62 10.68
C ASP A 229 9.88 18.09 10.09
N ASP A 230 9.92 18.79 8.96
CA ASP A 230 8.78 19.43 8.31
C ASP A 230 8.17 18.61 7.14
N GLY A 231 8.62 17.36 6.98
CA GLY A 231 8.07 16.39 6.03
C GLY A 231 6.55 16.21 6.12
N LEU A 232 5.92 15.75 5.03
CA LEU A 232 4.46 15.61 4.99
C LEU A 232 3.93 14.61 6.02
N SER A 233 4.65 13.52 6.26
CA SER A 233 4.34 12.48 7.25
C SER A 233 4.42 12.99 8.70
N MET A 234 5.27 13.98 8.96
CA MET A 234 5.39 14.65 10.26
C MET A 234 4.14 15.45 10.67
N LEU A 235 3.17 15.64 9.76
CA LEU A 235 1.87 16.24 10.09
C LEU A 235 1.03 15.36 11.03
N LEU A 236 1.17 14.03 10.97
CA LEU A 236 0.57 13.12 11.96
C LEU A 236 1.12 13.36 13.37
N TRP A 237 2.39 13.76 13.44
CA TRP A 237 3.18 13.96 14.66
C TRP A 237 3.25 15.43 15.11
N HIS A 238 2.57 16.35 14.42
CA HIS A 238 2.56 17.78 14.75
C HIS A 238 2.20 18.04 16.22
N ARG A 239 1.19 17.33 16.74
CA ARG A 239 0.77 17.41 18.14
C ARG A 239 1.78 16.81 19.13
N LEU A 240 2.47 15.74 18.75
CA LEU A 240 3.57 15.18 19.55
C LEU A 240 4.67 16.24 19.74
N GLY A 241 5.03 16.96 18.67
CA GLY A 241 5.99 18.07 18.73
C GLY A 241 5.56 19.22 19.64
N THR A 242 4.28 19.65 19.60
CA THR A 242 3.79 20.76 20.43
C THR A 242 3.60 20.37 21.91
N GLU A 243 3.14 19.15 22.19
CA GLU A 243 3.05 18.62 23.55
C GLU A 243 4.46 18.41 24.14
N LEU A 244 5.42 17.89 23.36
CA LEU A 244 6.81 17.73 23.77
C LEU A 244 7.47 19.08 24.08
N ARG A 245 7.32 20.07 23.18
CA ARG A 245 7.77 21.45 23.43
C ARG A 245 7.23 21.96 24.77
N THR A 246 5.91 21.86 24.96
CA THR A 246 5.23 22.33 26.18
C THR A 246 5.75 21.60 27.43
N LEU A 247 6.04 20.30 27.34
CA LEU A 247 6.63 19.51 28.42
C LEU A 247 8.05 19.98 28.77
N LEU A 248 8.90 20.21 27.76
CA LEU A 248 10.30 20.63 27.93
C LEU A 248 10.40 22.08 28.45
N GLU A 249 9.52 22.98 28.01
CA GLU A 249 9.37 24.32 28.57
C GLU A 249 8.94 24.26 30.06
N ARG A 250 7.91 23.46 30.39
CA ARG A 250 7.42 23.26 31.77
C ARG A 250 8.41 22.54 32.70
N LEU A 251 9.33 21.74 32.16
CA LEU A 251 10.38 21.07 32.93
C LEU A 251 11.35 22.09 33.57
N GLY A 252 11.54 23.25 32.93
CA GLY A 252 12.40 24.33 33.43
C GLY A 252 13.88 23.96 33.54
N ALA A 253 14.34 23.00 32.74
CA ALA A 253 15.72 22.51 32.73
C ALA A 253 16.69 23.37 31.91
N PHE A 254 16.20 24.01 30.84
CA PHE A 254 17.02 24.72 29.84
C PHE A 254 16.93 26.24 30.01
N ALA A 255 18.03 26.98 29.82
CA ALA A 255 18.03 28.45 29.91
C ALA A 255 17.16 29.06 28.80
N VAL A 256 17.48 28.74 27.54
CA VAL A 256 16.69 29.06 26.35
C VAL A 256 16.15 27.77 25.72
N THR A 257 14.97 27.85 25.10
CA THR A 257 14.41 26.78 24.26
C THR A 257 14.02 27.38 22.91
N ARG A 258 14.67 26.90 21.84
CA ARG A 258 14.40 27.29 20.44
C ARG A 258 13.78 26.10 19.72
N VAL A 259 12.77 26.36 18.89
CA VAL A 259 12.10 25.33 18.06
C VAL A 259 12.19 25.76 16.61
N LEU A 260 12.87 24.97 15.78
CA LEU A 260 13.11 25.27 14.37
C LEU A 260 12.53 24.16 13.49
N GLY A 261 12.17 24.51 12.26
CA GLY A 261 11.84 23.53 11.23
C GLY A 261 13.09 22.94 10.59
N LEU A 262 13.03 21.67 10.20
CA LEU A 262 14.08 20.97 9.45
C LEU A 262 13.46 20.40 8.18
N ASP A 263 13.85 20.91 7.01
CA ASP A 263 13.43 20.34 5.72
C ASP A 263 14.41 19.25 5.29
N THR A 264 13.89 18.03 5.23
CA THR A 264 14.60 16.80 4.84
C THR A 264 14.20 16.31 3.45
N ARG A 265 13.32 17.03 2.75
CA ARG A 265 12.73 16.67 1.44
C ARG A 265 13.68 16.88 0.27
N SER A 266 14.61 17.83 0.40
CA SER A 266 15.56 18.16 -0.66
C SER A 266 16.73 17.19 -0.73
N ALA A 267 16.92 16.52 -1.87
CA ALA A 267 18.09 15.68 -2.13
C ALA A 267 19.44 16.46 -2.07
N SER A 268 19.39 17.80 -2.17
CA SER A 268 20.58 18.67 -2.07
C SER A 268 21.16 18.80 -0.65
N GLY A 269 20.49 18.28 0.37
CA GLY A 269 20.90 18.38 1.78
C GLY A 269 19.84 19.06 2.67
N PRO A 270 19.95 18.88 4.01
CA PRO A 270 18.97 19.39 4.96
C PRO A 270 18.99 20.92 5.08
N ARG A 271 17.82 21.54 5.20
CA ARG A 271 17.66 23.00 5.38
C ARG A 271 16.96 23.30 6.70
N LEU A 272 17.19 24.48 7.27
CA LEU A 272 16.51 24.93 8.49
C LEU A 272 15.50 26.02 8.17
N HIS A 273 14.40 26.05 8.90
CA HIS A 273 13.38 27.10 8.84
C HIS A 273 13.13 27.70 10.22
N ALA A 274 12.81 29.00 10.25
CA ALA A 274 12.54 29.71 11.51
C ALA A 274 11.37 29.12 12.31
N ARG A 275 10.40 28.48 11.66
CA ARG A 275 9.28 27.76 12.30
C ARG A 275 8.96 26.45 11.57
N PRO A 276 8.70 25.34 12.29
CA PRO A 276 8.29 24.09 11.65
C PRO A 276 6.90 24.20 11.00
N PHE A 277 6.73 23.51 9.88
CA PHE A 277 5.49 23.42 9.08
C PHE A 277 4.93 24.76 8.51
N GLY A 278 5.65 25.88 8.63
CA GLY A 278 5.21 27.17 8.12
C GLY A 278 5.38 27.29 6.60
N SER A 279 4.29 27.43 5.85
CA SER A 279 4.34 27.67 4.40
C SER A 279 4.98 29.03 4.10
N GLY A 280 6.24 29.03 3.67
CA GLY A 280 7.02 30.25 3.41
C GLY A 280 7.84 30.75 4.61
N SER A 281 8.10 29.92 5.62
CA SER A 281 9.00 30.27 6.72
C SER A 281 10.43 30.52 6.22
N THR A 282 11.06 31.60 6.71
CA THR A 282 12.43 32.01 6.36
C THR A 282 13.42 30.85 6.50
N GLU A 283 14.20 30.57 5.45
CA GLU A 283 15.30 29.61 5.49
C GLU A 283 16.45 30.19 6.33
N LEU A 284 17.00 29.38 7.24
CA LEU A 284 18.08 29.73 8.15
C LEU A 284 19.35 28.93 7.82
N PRO A 285 20.55 29.51 7.97
CA PRO A 285 21.79 28.78 7.73
C PRO A 285 21.97 27.68 8.79
N LEU A 286 22.57 26.55 8.39
CA LEU A 286 22.92 25.41 9.28
C LEU A 286 23.89 25.80 10.42
N SER A 287 24.50 26.98 10.36
CA SER A 287 25.28 27.57 11.45
C SER A 287 24.43 28.12 12.59
N THR A 288 23.12 28.32 12.43
CA THR A 288 22.22 28.83 13.48
C THR A 288 22.12 27.90 14.69
N VAL A 289 22.41 26.61 14.48
CA VAL A 289 22.46 25.57 15.52
C VAL A 289 23.89 25.25 15.97
N ASN A 290 24.89 26.05 15.57
CA ASN A 290 26.23 25.97 16.13
C ASN A 290 26.29 26.77 17.45
N ASP A 291 26.62 26.08 18.53
CA ASP A 291 26.95 26.70 19.80
C ASP A 291 28.43 26.43 20.14
N PRO A 292 29.31 27.45 20.07
CA PRO A 292 30.71 27.30 20.41
C PRO A 292 30.96 27.09 21.91
N SER A 293 29.96 27.31 22.78
CA SER A 293 30.07 27.02 24.22
C SER A 293 29.84 25.54 24.56
N GLY A 294 29.26 24.76 23.64
CA GLY A 294 28.94 23.34 23.83
C GLY A 294 27.85 23.08 24.87
N ARG A 295 27.01 24.08 25.16
CA ARG A 295 25.94 24.05 26.18
C ARG A 295 24.56 23.79 25.58
N THR A 296 24.42 23.90 24.26
CA THR A 296 23.18 23.64 23.55
C THR A 296 23.00 22.14 23.35
N LEU A 297 21.92 21.61 23.92
CA LEU A 297 21.42 20.27 23.62
C LEU A 297 20.62 20.33 22.30
N LEU A 298 20.97 19.45 21.37
CA LEU A 298 20.26 19.28 20.11
C LEU A 298 19.34 18.05 20.18
N LEU A 299 18.04 18.25 20.04
CA LEU A 299 17.06 17.17 19.95
C LEU A 299 16.34 17.25 18.60
N VAL A 300 16.53 16.25 17.74
CA VAL A 300 15.90 16.19 16.40
C VAL A 300 14.71 15.25 16.43
N VAL A 301 13.51 15.76 16.18
CA VAL A 301 12.26 14.98 16.13
C VAL A 301 11.92 14.68 14.67
N SER A 302 11.93 13.41 14.28
CA SER A 302 11.69 12.98 12.88
C SER A 302 11.09 11.57 12.82
N ASP A 303 10.44 11.28 11.70
CA ASP A 303 10.01 9.93 11.28
C ASP A 303 11.03 9.26 10.34
N GLY A 304 12.14 9.92 10.01
CA GLY A 304 13.21 9.38 9.17
C GLY A 304 12.88 9.26 7.68
N MET A 305 11.74 9.80 7.22
CA MET A 305 11.24 9.53 5.86
C MET A 305 11.78 10.48 4.79
N GLY A 306 12.44 11.58 5.20
CA GLY A 306 13.08 12.51 4.29
C GLY A 306 14.27 11.88 3.52
N PRO A 307 14.41 12.14 2.19
CA PRO A 307 15.55 11.70 1.40
C PRO A 307 16.94 11.97 2.00
N THR A 308 17.11 13.04 2.79
CA THR A 308 18.40 13.37 3.43
C THR A 308 18.83 12.38 4.53
N TRP A 309 17.90 11.63 5.11
CA TRP A 309 18.22 10.53 6.01
C TRP A 309 18.82 9.36 5.24
N ARG A 310 18.12 8.89 4.19
CA ARG A 310 18.54 7.78 3.32
C ARG A 310 19.83 8.06 2.56
N SER A 311 20.12 9.31 2.20
CA SER A 311 21.37 9.67 1.52
C SER A 311 22.57 9.83 2.47
N GLY A 312 22.39 9.65 3.79
CA GLY A 312 23.44 9.88 4.78
C GLY A 312 23.74 11.35 5.10
N ALA A 313 23.18 12.30 4.36
CA ALA A 313 23.44 13.74 4.58
C ALA A 313 23.04 14.20 5.99
N MET A 314 21.94 13.66 6.55
CA MET A 314 21.52 13.97 7.92
C MET A 314 22.43 13.30 8.97
N HIS A 315 22.94 12.10 8.69
CA HIS A 315 23.89 11.39 9.58
C HIS A 315 25.18 12.21 9.74
N ALA A 316 25.74 12.72 8.63
CA ALA A 316 26.91 13.58 8.65
C ALA A 316 26.69 14.89 9.44
N LEU A 317 25.53 15.54 9.27
CA LEU A 317 25.17 16.75 10.02
C LEU A 317 25.04 16.44 11.53
N LEU A 318 24.40 15.33 11.89
CA LEU A 318 24.26 14.90 13.28
C LEU A 318 25.61 14.59 13.92
N ALA A 319 26.51 13.89 13.23
CA ALA A 319 27.87 13.65 13.69
C ALA A 319 28.63 14.97 13.95
N GLU A 320 28.58 15.93 13.01
CA GLU A 320 29.23 17.24 13.17
C GLU A 320 28.70 18.04 14.39
N ARG A 321 27.41 17.89 14.72
CA ARG A 321 26.79 18.55 15.89
C ARG A 321 27.05 17.78 17.20
N ALA A 322 26.95 16.46 17.17
CA ALA A 322 27.24 15.55 18.28
C ALA A 322 28.72 15.61 18.71
N ALA A 323 29.62 16.01 17.80
CA ALA A 323 31.01 16.32 18.11
C ALA A 323 31.20 17.54 19.03
N ARG A 324 30.24 18.48 19.04
CA ARG A 324 30.35 19.79 19.71
C ARG A 324 29.48 19.93 20.97
N GLY A 325 28.36 19.21 21.04
CA GLY A 325 27.43 19.25 22.17
C GLY A 325 26.58 17.98 22.26
N PRO A 326 25.77 17.82 23.32
CA PRO A 326 24.92 16.65 23.49
C PRO A 326 23.81 16.65 22.43
N ALA A 327 23.80 15.63 21.57
CA ALA A 327 22.83 15.47 20.49
C ALA A 327 22.03 14.17 20.63
N ALA A 328 20.78 14.18 20.20
CA ALA A 328 19.90 13.00 20.14
C ALA A 328 18.86 13.13 19.02
N VAL A 329 18.45 11.99 18.48
CA VAL A 329 17.27 11.87 17.63
C VAL A 329 16.12 11.33 18.47
N LEU A 330 14.92 11.88 18.32
CA LEU A 330 13.67 11.36 18.86
C LEU A 330 12.84 10.82 17.69
N HIS A 331 12.84 9.50 17.52
CA HIS A 331 12.14 8.87 16.41
C HIS A 331 10.65 8.76 16.75
N THR A 332 9.78 9.29 15.88
CA THR A 332 8.33 9.31 16.11
C THR A 332 7.64 7.97 15.80
N LEU A 333 8.28 7.10 15.02
CA LEU A 333 7.80 5.75 14.71
C LEU A 333 8.23 4.75 15.81
N PRO A 334 7.48 3.66 16.04
CA PRO A 334 7.89 2.62 16.97
C PRO A 334 9.08 1.79 16.42
N PRO A 335 9.87 1.11 17.29
CA PRO A 335 11.13 0.48 16.89
C PRO A 335 11.06 -0.58 15.79
N ASP A 336 9.94 -1.29 15.70
CA ASP A 336 9.62 -2.27 14.65
C ASP A 336 9.49 -1.65 13.26
N MET A 337 9.20 -0.34 13.17
CA MET A 337 9.11 0.39 11.90
C MET A 337 10.40 1.14 11.51
N TRP A 338 11.43 1.17 12.37
CA TRP A 338 12.67 1.93 12.10
C TRP A 338 13.41 1.42 10.86
N GLY A 339 13.39 0.11 10.59
CA GLY A 339 14.00 -0.47 9.38
C GLY A 339 13.36 -0.05 8.05
N ALA A 340 12.19 0.59 8.07
CA ALA A 340 11.56 1.18 6.87
C ALA A 340 11.83 2.69 6.71
N SER A 341 12.39 3.33 7.75
CA SER A 341 12.80 4.73 7.73
C SER A 341 14.27 4.86 7.32
N GLY A 342 14.76 6.08 7.13
CA GLY A 342 16.20 6.36 6.97
C GLY A 342 16.96 6.48 8.29
N ILE A 343 16.39 6.04 9.43
CA ILE A 343 16.98 6.09 10.77
C ILE A 343 17.13 4.66 11.29
N ALA A 344 18.23 4.00 10.91
CA ALA A 344 18.62 2.71 11.48
C ALA A 344 19.32 2.91 12.84
N ALA A 345 19.10 2.01 13.80
CA ALA A 345 19.76 2.09 15.10
C ALA A 345 20.00 0.73 15.74
N GLU A 346 21.21 0.55 16.30
CA GLU A 346 21.67 -0.68 16.94
C GLU A 346 21.91 -0.46 18.44
N ARG A 347 21.80 -1.51 19.27
CA ARG A 347 21.93 -1.36 20.73
C ARG A 347 23.38 -1.46 21.20
N TRP A 348 23.84 -0.41 21.86
CA TRP A 348 25.19 -0.33 22.43
C TRP A 348 25.14 0.08 23.90
N GLN A 349 26.18 -0.28 24.66
CA GLN A 349 26.41 0.26 26.00
C GLN A 349 27.23 1.54 25.89
N ALA A 350 26.71 2.66 26.41
CA ALA A 350 27.42 3.92 26.49
C ALA A 350 27.66 4.38 27.93
N THR A 351 28.86 4.89 28.19
CA THR A 351 29.26 5.50 29.46
C THR A 351 29.79 6.90 29.21
N THR A 352 29.17 7.94 29.77
CA THR A 352 29.75 9.31 29.69
C THR A 352 30.76 9.57 30.80
N ARG A 353 31.83 10.31 30.48
CA ARG A 353 32.77 10.87 31.46
C ARG A 353 32.52 12.36 31.75
N ARG A 354 31.66 13.03 30.97
CA ARG A 354 31.29 14.44 31.17
C ARG A 354 29.77 14.61 31.26
N VAL A 355 29.35 15.34 32.28
CA VAL A 355 27.95 15.75 32.45
C VAL A 355 27.58 16.71 31.32
N GLY A 356 26.57 16.38 30.52
CA GLY A 356 26.10 17.20 29.39
C GLY A 356 27.16 17.48 28.32
N GLY A 357 28.23 16.69 28.24
CA GLY A 357 29.27 16.85 27.23
C GLY A 357 28.83 16.36 25.85
N ALA A 358 29.61 16.75 24.83
CA ALA A 358 29.51 16.22 23.47
C ALA A 358 29.54 14.67 23.46
N ASN A 359 28.86 14.06 22.49
CA ASN A 359 28.71 12.61 22.42
C ASN A 359 30.06 11.90 22.16
N THR A 360 31.03 12.60 21.56
CA THR A 360 32.45 12.17 21.44
C THR A 360 33.15 11.96 22.78
N SER A 361 32.57 12.41 23.91
CA SER A 361 33.09 12.14 25.26
C SER A 361 32.58 10.83 25.89
N TRP A 362 31.75 10.07 25.16
CA TRP A 362 31.20 8.80 25.62
C TRP A 362 32.14 7.64 25.25
N LYS A 363 32.28 6.67 26.14
CA LYS A 363 32.83 5.35 25.81
C LYS A 363 31.67 4.48 25.33
N VAL A 364 31.78 3.93 24.13
CA VAL A 364 30.83 2.96 23.57
C VAL A 364 31.46 1.57 23.59
N VAL A 365 30.70 0.54 23.98
CA VAL A 365 31.09 -0.87 23.91
C VAL A 365 29.89 -1.73 23.51
N ASP A 366 30.17 -2.83 22.83
CA ASP A 366 29.16 -3.86 22.54
C ASP A 366 28.71 -4.53 23.86
N PRO A 367 27.41 -4.78 24.07
CA PRO A 367 26.91 -5.43 25.29
C PRO A 367 27.32 -6.90 25.47
N VAL A 368 27.77 -7.58 24.40
CA VAL A 368 28.03 -9.03 24.36
C VAL A 368 29.43 -9.35 23.82
N LEU A 369 29.89 -8.66 22.77
CA LEU A 369 31.15 -8.94 22.11
C LEU A 369 32.35 -8.21 22.75
N PRO A 370 33.54 -8.83 22.77
CA PRO A 370 34.79 -8.14 23.10
C PRO A 370 35.05 -6.93 22.18
N PRO A 371 35.69 -5.85 22.68
CA PRO A 371 36.02 -4.66 21.87
C PRO A 371 36.87 -4.95 20.63
N GLU A 372 37.61 -6.06 20.62
CA GLU A 372 38.44 -6.51 19.51
C GLU A 372 37.63 -7.12 18.35
N LEU A 373 36.37 -7.49 18.60
CA LEU A 373 35.45 -8.09 17.61
C LEU A 373 34.31 -7.16 17.18
N SER A 374 33.98 -6.16 18.01
CA SER A 374 32.90 -5.19 17.75
C SER A 374 33.29 -3.82 18.27
N HIS A 375 33.34 -2.83 17.37
CA HIS A 375 33.70 -1.44 17.66
C HIS A 375 32.73 -0.50 16.96
N PHE A 376 32.50 0.66 17.56
CA PHE A 376 31.62 1.70 17.03
C PHE A 376 32.48 2.79 16.38
N ASP A 377 32.49 2.83 15.04
CA ASP A 377 33.39 3.69 14.25
C ASP A 377 32.97 5.17 14.19
N ASP A 378 31.69 5.46 14.43
CA ASP A 378 31.10 6.78 14.23
C ASP A 378 30.94 7.58 15.54
N ILE A 379 30.42 8.82 15.44
CA ILE A 379 30.06 9.60 16.63
C ILE A 379 28.70 9.11 17.16
N PRO A 380 28.60 8.67 18.44
CA PRO A 380 27.41 7.98 18.92
C PRO A 380 26.22 8.91 19.09
N VAL A 381 25.22 8.82 18.20
CA VAL A 381 23.98 9.61 18.29
C VAL A 381 22.84 8.70 18.77
N PRO A 382 22.25 8.90 19.95
CA PRO A 382 21.15 8.07 20.44
C PRO A 382 19.86 8.29 19.63
N VAL A 383 19.13 7.21 19.36
CA VAL A 383 17.82 7.22 18.69
C VAL A 383 16.73 6.84 19.68
N LEU A 384 16.05 7.84 20.22
CA LEU A 384 15.15 7.72 21.36
C LEU A 384 13.69 7.55 20.93
N GLU A 385 12.97 6.64 21.56
CA GLU A 385 11.50 6.65 21.54
C GLU A 385 10.94 7.79 22.41
N PRO A 386 9.74 8.34 22.12
CA PRO A 386 9.03 9.35 22.92
C PRO A 386 8.41 8.76 24.22
N THR A 387 9.14 7.88 24.91
CA THR A 387 8.69 7.18 26.11
C THR A 387 9.53 7.56 27.33
N ALA A 388 8.92 7.50 28.53
CA ALA A 388 9.60 7.83 29.79
C ALA A 388 10.77 6.89 30.12
N GLY A 389 10.77 5.66 29.60
CA GLY A 389 11.88 4.72 29.72
C GLY A 389 13.09 5.19 28.92
N SER A 390 12.93 5.33 27.61
CA SER A 390 13.95 5.81 26.66
C SER A 390 14.57 7.16 27.10
N LEU A 391 13.71 8.18 27.27
CA LEU A 391 14.15 9.52 27.68
C LEU A 391 14.79 9.54 29.08
N GLY A 392 14.33 8.70 30.00
CA GLY A 392 14.89 8.57 31.35
C GLY A 392 16.24 7.84 31.42
N VAL A 393 16.52 6.94 30.48
CA VAL A 393 17.84 6.31 30.33
C VAL A 393 18.85 7.34 29.83
N TRP A 394 18.52 8.04 28.74
CA TRP A 394 19.38 9.09 28.17
C TRP A 394 19.58 10.30 29.09
N ALA A 395 18.53 10.78 29.77
CA ALA A 395 18.65 11.87 30.75
C ALA A 395 19.56 11.50 31.93
N ARG A 396 19.56 10.22 32.37
CA ARG A 396 20.49 9.75 33.41
C ARG A 396 21.94 9.69 32.91
N LEU A 397 22.18 9.23 31.69
CA LEU A 397 23.49 9.28 31.04
C LEU A 397 24.03 10.71 31.03
N LEU A 398 23.30 11.66 30.43
CA LEU A 398 23.74 13.06 30.35
C LEU A 398 23.97 13.72 31.72
N ALA A 399 23.17 13.38 32.73
CA ALA A 399 23.25 14.01 34.05
C ALA A 399 24.25 13.37 35.01
N SER A 400 24.74 12.16 34.76
CA SER A 400 25.50 11.38 35.76
C SER A 400 26.81 10.83 35.18
N PRO A 401 27.97 11.39 35.55
CA PRO A 401 29.25 10.93 35.03
C PRO A 401 29.55 9.51 35.55
N GLY A 402 30.14 8.67 34.71
CA GLY A 402 30.42 7.26 35.04
C GLY A 402 29.21 6.32 35.02
N THR A 403 28.01 6.83 34.74
CA THR A 403 26.83 5.98 34.53
C THR A 403 26.91 5.29 33.18
N THR A 404 26.79 3.97 33.18
CA THR A 404 26.69 3.14 31.96
C THR A 404 25.23 2.77 31.74
N VAL A 405 24.78 2.86 30.50
CA VAL A 405 23.42 2.52 30.08
C VAL A 405 23.42 1.87 28.70
N GLU A 406 22.43 1.03 28.43
CA GLU A 406 22.14 0.53 27.09
C GLU A 406 21.18 1.46 26.37
N LEU A 407 21.51 1.80 25.13
CA LEU A 407 20.66 2.60 24.26
C LEU A 407 20.90 2.27 22.78
N PRO A 408 19.86 2.38 21.94
CA PRO A 408 20.03 2.41 20.49
C PRO A 408 20.86 3.64 20.05
N LEU A 409 21.93 3.39 19.31
CA LEU A 409 22.74 4.39 18.61
C LEU A 409 22.46 4.32 17.11
N LEU A 410 22.41 5.49 16.48
CA LEU A 410 22.25 5.69 15.05
C LEU A 410 23.36 4.95 14.29
N ALA A 411 22.98 4.03 13.42
CA ALA A 411 23.89 3.34 12.52
C ALA A 411 24.17 4.19 11.27
N GLY A 412 25.30 3.97 10.61
CA GLY A 412 25.55 4.54 9.29
C GLY A 412 24.61 3.95 8.23
N PRO A 413 24.27 4.68 7.15
CA PRO A 413 23.44 4.12 6.08
C PRO A 413 24.19 3.00 5.34
N ASP A 414 23.53 1.86 5.17
CA ASP A 414 24.09 0.71 4.46
C ASP A 414 24.40 1.06 3.00
N ARG A 415 25.68 0.96 2.63
CA ARG A 415 26.17 1.33 1.28
C ARG A 415 25.59 0.46 0.15
N TYR A 416 24.94 -0.66 0.49
CA TYR A 416 24.30 -1.58 -0.46
C TYR A 416 22.79 -1.33 -0.66
N ASP A 417 22.13 -0.55 0.21
CA ASP A 417 20.69 -0.22 0.07
C ASP A 417 20.44 1.12 -0.65
N ALA A 418 21.51 1.85 -0.98
CA ALA A 418 21.44 3.00 -1.86
C ALA A 418 21.22 2.56 -3.33
N VAL A 419 20.20 3.13 -3.98
CA VAL A 419 19.79 2.91 -5.38
C VAL A 419 18.92 1.65 -5.64
N ALA A 420 17.75 1.63 -5.02
CA ALA A 420 16.54 1.23 -5.74
C ALA A 420 15.78 2.50 -6.20
N PRO A 421 15.43 2.66 -7.49
CA PRO A 421 14.57 3.77 -7.91
C PRO A 421 13.21 3.65 -7.22
N ALA A 422 12.62 4.79 -6.81
CA ALA A 422 11.39 4.81 -6.05
C ALA A 422 10.20 4.20 -6.84
N ARG A 423 9.93 2.92 -6.55
CA ARG A 423 8.73 2.17 -6.97
C ARG A 423 7.46 2.93 -6.59
N ASP A 424 6.33 2.59 -7.20
CA ASP A 424 5.11 3.32 -6.88
C ASP A 424 4.51 2.96 -5.51
N LEU A 425 4.91 3.75 -4.53
CA LEU A 425 4.34 3.78 -3.19
C LEU A 425 2.85 4.18 -3.18
N SER A 426 2.25 4.68 -4.27
CA SER A 426 0.83 5.06 -4.28
C SER A 426 -0.14 3.98 -4.74
N SER A 427 0.36 2.81 -5.13
CA SER A 427 -0.44 1.64 -5.46
C SER A 427 -1.08 1.03 -4.20
N ALA A 428 -2.42 0.94 -4.19
CA ALA A 428 -3.16 0.28 -3.12
C ALA A 428 -2.82 -1.22 -2.96
N GLN A 429 -2.29 -1.86 -4.01
CA GLN A 429 -1.79 -3.22 -3.93
C GLN A 429 -0.41 -3.26 -3.25
N HIS A 430 0.52 -2.36 -3.60
CA HIS A 430 1.81 -2.33 -2.91
C HIS A 430 1.67 -2.00 -1.43
N PHE A 431 0.74 -1.11 -1.06
CA PHE A 431 0.39 -0.88 0.34
C PHE A 431 -0.20 -2.14 1.00
N ARG A 432 -1.08 -2.88 0.32
CA ARG A 432 -1.62 -4.15 0.83
C ARG A 432 -0.53 -5.19 1.10
N ASP A 433 0.49 -5.24 0.26
CA ASP A 433 1.58 -6.22 0.34
C ASP A 433 2.64 -5.84 1.39
N ALA A 434 2.67 -4.57 1.84
CA ALA A 434 3.67 -4.04 2.76
C ALA A 434 3.13 -3.62 4.15
N ALA A 435 1.82 -3.40 4.28
CA ALA A 435 1.20 -2.90 5.50
C ALA A 435 0.56 -4.01 6.35
N THR A 436 0.39 -3.75 7.64
CA THR A 436 -0.39 -4.61 8.53
C THR A 436 -1.85 -4.71 8.04
N PRO A 437 -2.53 -5.87 8.24
CA PRO A 437 -3.94 -6.01 7.90
C PRO A 437 -4.83 -4.94 8.55
N GLU A 438 -4.48 -4.52 9.77
CA GLU A 438 -5.11 -3.46 10.53
C GLU A 438 -4.95 -2.07 9.87
N ALA A 439 -3.76 -1.76 9.34
CA ALA A 439 -3.52 -0.54 8.57
C ALA A 439 -4.21 -0.57 7.20
N TYR A 440 -4.17 -1.72 6.50
CA TYR A 440 -4.89 -1.89 5.23
C TYR A 440 -6.41 -1.71 5.38
N ARG A 441 -6.98 -2.29 6.43
CA ARG A 441 -8.39 -2.11 6.79
C ARG A 441 -8.69 -0.67 7.23
N LEU A 442 -7.78 -0.02 7.96
CA LEU A 442 -7.92 1.40 8.33
C LEU A 442 -7.93 2.32 7.09
N ALA A 443 -7.08 2.05 6.09
CA ALA A 443 -7.07 2.79 4.82
C ALA A 443 -8.42 2.73 4.10
N ALA A 444 -9.15 1.61 4.16
CA ALA A 444 -10.51 1.50 3.61
C ALA A 444 -11.52 2.41 4.32
N HIS A 445 -11.51 2.45 5.66
CA HIS A 445 -12.37 3.35 6.43
C HIS A 445 -12.00 4.83 6.21
N LEU A 446 -10.72 5.14 5.99
CA LEU A 446 -10.25 6.48 5.64
C LEU A 446 -10.69 6.88 4.21
N ALA A 447 -10.54 5.99 3.24
CA ALA A 447 -10.94 6.21 1.85
C ALA A 447 -12.45 6.44 1.68
N ALA A 448 -13.27 5.81 2.53
CA ALA A 448 -14.72 6.02 2.57
C ALA A 448 -15.15 7.42 3.02
N VAL A 449 -14.25 8.17 3.68
CA VAL A 449 -14.53 9.47 4.32
C VAL A 449 -13.69 10.60 3.67
N ALA A 450 -12.95 10.30 2.60
CA ALA A 450 -12.03 11.23 1.93
C ALA A 450 -12.72 12.07 0.80
N PRO A 451 -12.22 13.28 0.48
CA PRO A 451 -11.05 13.97 1.04
C PRO A 451 -11.22 14.43 2.50
N LEU A 452 -10.15 14.36 3.30
CA LEU A 452 -10.15 14.59 4.75
C LEU A 452 -8.83 15.19 5.28
N SER A 453 -8.75 15.57 6.56
CA SER A 453 -7.54 16.11 7.20
C SER A 453 -7.07 15.24 8.38
N VAL A 454 -5.87 15.47 8.90
CA VAL A 454 -5.27 14.65 10.00
C VAL A 454 -6.20 14.48 11.22
N PRO A 455 -6.90 15.52 11.73
CA PRO A 455 -7.87 15.35 12.83
C PRO A 455 -9.03 14.41 12.47
N VAL A 456 -9.51 14.45 11.21
CA VAL A 456 -10.56 13.54 10.72
C VAL A 456 -10.02 12.11 10.59
N MET A 457 -8.76 11.93 10.18
CA MET A 457 -8.13 10.60 10.17
C MET A 457 -8.08 9.97 11.57
N ARG A 458 -7.79 10.77 12.62
CA ARG A 458 -7.83 10.33 14.02
C ARG A 458 -9.26 10.04 14.53
N LEU A 459 -10.26 10.75 14.00
CA LEU A 459 -11.67 10.45 14.27
C LEU A 459 -12.06 9.09 13.64
N VAL A 460 -11.66 8.81 12.39
CA VAL A 460 -11.87 7.50 11.76
C VAL A 460 -11.16 6.39 12.54
N GLN A 461 -9.90 6.60 12.92
CA GLN A 461 -9.08 5.69 13.74
C GLN A 461 -9.74 5.32 15.09
N THR A 462 -10.45 6.25 15.73
CA THR A 462 -11.17 5.98 17.00
C THR A 462 -12.58 5.43 16.78
N ALA A 463 -13.13 5.55 15.57
CA ALA A 463 -14.48 5.08 15.22
C ALA A 463 -14.54 3.62 14.72
N VAL A 464 -13.43 3.04 14.25
CA VAL A 464 -13.39 1.64 13.79
C VAL A 464 -13.67 0.63 14.93
N PRO A 465 -14.12 -0.61 14.62
CA PRO A 465 -14.50 -1.60 15.64
C PRO A 465 -13.33 -2.37 16.29
N TRP A 466 -12.08 -2.08 15.96
CA TRP A 466 -10.87 -2.69 16.54
C TRP A 466 -9.93 -1.61 17.12
N PRO A 467 -8.98 -1.95 18.00
CA PRO A 467 -8.07 -0.97 18.60
C PRO A 467 -6.99 -0.51 17.58
N ALA A 468 -7.34 0.44 16.71
CA ALA A 468 -6.39 1.01 15.77
C ALA A 468 -5.41 1.97 16.46
N THR A 469 -4.11 1.74 16.30
CA THR A 469 -3.04 2.53 16.92
C THR A 469 -2.58 3.65 15.99
N THR A 470 -1.76 4.59 16.49
CA THR A 470 -1.15 5.62 15.61
C THR A 470 -0.11 5.01 14.66
N SER A 471 0.47 3.84 14.97
CA SER A 471 1.32 3.08 14.04
C SER A 471 0.55 2.69 12.78
N HIS A 472 -0.66 2.13 12.91
CA HIS A 472 -1.48 1.77 11.74
C HIS A 472 -1.83 3.01 10.89
N LEU A 473 -2.08 4.17 11.51
CA LEU A 473 -2.33 5.41 10.78
C LEU A 473 -1.06 5.94 10.10
N ALA A 474 0.10 5.79 10.75
CA ALA A 474 1.39 6.12 10.16
C ALA A 474 1.68 5.23 8.95
N GLU A 475 1.48 3.91 9.03
CA GLU A 475 1.59 2.99 7.89
C GLU A 475 0.78 3.49 6.68
N VAL A 476 -0.51 3.82 6.85
CA VAL A 476 -1.35 4.33 5.73
C VAL A 476 -0.77 5.60 5.08
N PHE A 477 -0.17 6.48 5.88
CA PHE A 477 0.36 7.76 5.40
C PHE A 477 1.77 7.60 4.79
N LEU A 478 2.61 6.72 5.34
CA LEU A 478 3.94 6.38 4.84
C LEU A 478 3.89 5.50 3.60
N GLY A 479 2.87 4.65 3.50
CA GLY A 479 2.56 3.78 2.38
C GLY A 479 1.98 4.50 1.16
N GLY A 480 2.25 5.79 0.98
CA GLY A 480 2.08 6.57 -0.25
C GLY A 480 0.67 6.73 -0.85
N LEU A 481 -0.36 6.13 -0.25
CA LEU A 481 -1.74 6.16 -0.74
C LEU A 481 -2.41 7.54 -0.62
N VAL A 482 -1.98 8.32 0.37
CA VAL A 482 -2.60 9.55 0.82
C VAL A 482 -1.81 10.73 0.23
N ARG A 483 -2.45 11.51 -0.65
CA ARG A 483 -1.83 12.63 -1.37
C ARG A 483 -2.42 13.97 -0.93
N PRO A 484 -1.64 15.08 -0.88
CA PRO A 484 -2.18 16.41 -0.61
C PRO A 484 -3.27 16.80 -1.61
N HIS A 485 -4.36 17.40 -1.13
CA HIS A 485 -5.51 17.83 -1.92
C HIS A 485 -5.79 19.33 -1.67
N PRO A 486 -6.22 20.11 -2.69
CA PRO A 486 -6.53 21.52 -2.51
C PRO A 486 -7.60 21.76 -1.44
N ALA A 487 -7.42 22.82 -0.66
CA ALA A 487 -8.33 23.18 0.42
C ALA A 487 -9.69 23.70 -0.12
N PRO A 488 -10.81 23.39 0.56
CA PRO A 488 -12.13 23.96 0.27
C PRO A 488 -12.26 25.48 0.25
N VAL A 489 -11.38 26.17 0.97
CA VAL A 489 -11.46 27.61 1.24
C VAL A 489 -10.16 28.30 0.87
N SER A 490 -10.28 29.50 0.33
CA SER A 490 -9.14 30.35 -0.06
C SER A 490 -8.48 30.96 1.18
N GLY A 491 -7.32 30.43 1.58
CA GLY A 491 -6.49 31.00 2.64
C GLY A 491 -5.40 30.05 3.14
N PRO A 492 -4.39 30.56 3.88
CA PRO A 492 -3.38 29.72 4.51
C PRO A 492 -3.98 28.92 5.67
N LEU A 493 -4.27 27.64 5.44
CA LEU A 493 -4.71 26.73 6.51
C LEU A 493 -3.53 26.38 7.44
N PRO A 494 -3.78 26.22 8.76
CA PRO A 494 -2.81 25.61 9.67
C PRO A 494 -2.33 24.25 9.15
N ALA A 495 -1.07 23.89 9.38
CA ALA A 495 -0.46 22.70 8.79
C ALA A 495 -1.23 21.39 9.05
N LYS A 496 -1.75 21.21 10.29
CA LYS A 496 -2.63 20.09 10.67
C LYS A 496 -3.97 20.01 9.90
N HIS A 497 -4.40 21.11 9.29
CA HIS A 497 -5.64 21.22 8.52
C HIS A 497 -5.41 21.10 7.00
N ARG A 498 -4.18 20.77 6.54
CA ARG A 498 -3.97 20.34 5.15
C ARG A 498 -4.90 19.17 4.85
N VAL A 499 -5.57 19.26 3.71
CA VAL A 499 -6.49 18.23 3.22
C VAL A 499 -5.70 17.23 2.40
N PHE A 500 -6.08 15.97 2.51
CA PHE A 500 -5.53 14.85 1.79
C PHE A 500 -6.65 14.05 1.15
N ASP A 501 -6.33 13.42 0.03
CA ASP A 501 -7.22 12.48 -0.62
C ASP A 501 -6.46 11.24 -1.09
N PHE A 502 -7.19 10.17 -1.27
CA PHE A 502 -6.72 8.96 -1.95
C PHE A 502 -6.91 9.16 -3.46
N SER A 503 -6.06 8.55 -4.29
CA SER A 503 -6.36 8.48 -5.72
C SER A 503 -7.65 7.69 -5.96
N ASP A 504 -8.42 7.98 -7.02
CA ASP A 504 -9.69 7.29 -7.24
C ASP A 504 -9.52 5.78 -7.48
N THR A 505 -8.38 5.37 -8.07
CA THR A 505 -7.98 3.96 -8.17
C THR A 505 -7.71 3.34 -6.79
N SER A 506 -6.99 4.05 -5.91
CA SER A 506 -6.75 3.60 -4.54
C SER A 506 -8.07 3.48 -3.75
N LYS A 507 -8.99 4.46 -3.88
CA LYS A 507 -10.31 4.42 -3.25
C LYS A 507 -11.11 3.19 -3.68
N ALA A 508 -11.17 2.91 -4.99
CA ALA A 508 -11.95 1.78 -5.50
C ALA A 508 -11.49 0.45 -4.88
N VAL A 509 -10.18 0.19 -4.89
CA VAL A 509 -9.58 -1.03 -4.31
C VAL A 509 -9.80 -1.11 -2.79
N LEU A 510 -9.59 -0.01 -2.07
CA LEU A 510 -9.72 0.03 -0.62
C LEU A 510 -11.17 -0.14 -0.15
N LEU A 511 -12.15 0.43 -0.87
CA LEU A 511 -13.56 0.31 -0.52
C LEU A 511 -14.10 -1.11 -0.70
N ASP A 512 -13.52 -1.90 -1.61
CA ASP A 512 -13.86 -3.32 -1.80
C ASP A 512 -13.13 -4.25 -0.82
N ALA A 513 -12.15 -3.75 -0.06
CA ALA A 513 -11.41 -4.53 0.93
C ALA A 513 -12.17 -4.79 2.24
N VAL A 514 -13.26 -4.06 2.51
CA VAL A 514 -14.00 -4.10 3.77
C VAL A 514 -15.50 -4.24 3.51
N PRO A 515 -16.24 -5.10 4.26
CA PRO A 515 -17.69 -5.23 4.09
C PRO A 515 -18.41 -3.89 4.21
N GLN A 516 -19.26 -3.57 3.23
CA GLN A 516 -20.00 -2.29 3.17
C GLN A 516 -20.78 -1.98 4.46
N ALA A 517 -21.37 -2.99 5.10
CA ALA A 517 -22.10 -2.86 6.36
C ALA A 517 -21.20 -2.46 7.55
N GLU A 518 -19.88 -2.61 7.44
CA GLU A 518 -18.90 -2.11 8.40
C GLU A 518 -18.55 -0.64 8.10
N LEU A 519 -18.25 -0.29 6.84
CA LEU A 519 -18.00 1.09 6.41
C LEU A 519 -19.17 2.03 6.76
N LEU A 520 -20.41 1.59 6.52
CA LEU A 520 -21.63 2.32 6.89
C LEU A 520 -21.78 2.47 8.42
N ARG A 521 -21.39 1.46 9.22
CA ARG A 521 -21.42 1.54 10.68
C ARG A 521 -20.39 2.55 11.20
N THR A 522 -19.17 2.54 10.67
CA THR A 522 -18.15 3.54 11.00
C THR A 522 -18.63 4.95 10.61
N GLY A 523 -19.14 5.13 9.38
CA GLY A 523 -19.69 6.41 8.92
C GLY A 523 -20.80 6.97 9.83
N ARG A 524 -21.75 6.13 10.27
CA ARG A 524 -22.79 6.53 11.23
C ARG A 524 -22.25 6.88 12.62
N ARG A 525 -21.22 6.16 13.09
CA ARG A 525 -20.54 6.45 14.37
C ARG A 525 -19.80 7.78 14.32
N ILE A 526 -19.14 8.09 13.21
CA ILE A 526 -18.50 9.39 12.92
C ILE A 526 -19.56 10.50 12.88
N GLY A 527 -20.67 10.29 12.16
CA GLY A 527 -21.77 11.25 12.06
C GLY A 527 -22.35 11.62 13.43
N ARG A 528 -22.76 10.62 14.22
CA ARG A 528 -23.25 10.83 15.60
C ARG A 528 -22.21 11.55 16.46
N ARG A 529 -20.93 11.19 16.36
CA ARG A 529 -19.88 11.82 17.14
C ARG A 529 -19.69 13.30 16.76
N LEU A 530 -19.83 13.66 15.49
CA LEU A 530 -19.81 15.06 15.05
C LEU A 530 -21.06 15.81 15.51
N GLU A 531 -22.25 15.18 15.49
CA GLU A 531 -23.49 15.75 16.03
C GLU A 531 -23.39 16.05 17.53
N GLU A 532 -22.85 15.12 18.34
CA GLU A 532 -22.57 15.31 19.79
C GLU A 532 -21.62 16.50 20.07
N LEU A 533 -20.77 16.86 19.10
CA LEU A 533 -19.75 17.89 19.22
C LEU A 533 -20.15 19.22 18.58
N ALA A 534 -21.28 19.26 17.87
CA ALA A 534 -21.83 20.48 17.29
C ALA A 534 -22.34 21.40 18.41
N GLY A 535 -21.72 22.58 18.52
CA GLY A 535 -22.11 23.65 19.47
C GLY A 535 -21.20 23.84 20.69
N ASN A 536 -20.21 22.99 20.94
CA ASN A 536 -19.50 22.93 22.25
C ASN A 536 -17.96 23.15 22.24
N SER A 537 -17.32 23.65 21.16
CA SER A 537 -15.86 23.86 21.15
C SER A 537 -15.30 24.83 20.07
N PRO A 538 -14.01 25.25 20.15
CA PRO A 538 -13.51 26.42 19.41
C PRO A 538 -12.69 26.18 18.12
N ASP A 539 -11.78 25.19 18.04
CA ASP A 539 -10.80 25.05 16.94
C ASP A 539 -11.01 23.80 16.06
N PHE A 540 -11.81 23.95 14.99
CA PHE A 540 -11.75 23.15 13.77
C PHE A 540 -12.74 23.71 12.70
N PRO A 541 -12.52 23.51 11.40
CA PRO A 541 -13.49 23.81 10.35
C PRO A 541 -14.13 22.53 9.74
N ALA A 542 -14.96 21.79 10.49
CA ALA A 542 -15.84 20.79 9.86
C ALA A 542 -17.13 21.50 9.41
N TRP A 543 -17.24 21.80 8.11
CA TRP A 543 -18.42 22.43 7.54
C TRP A 543 -19.63 21.49 7.54
N LEU A 544 -20.45 21.60 8.60
CA LEU A 544 -21.78 21.01 8.60
C LEU A 544 -22.71 21.96 7.81
N LEU A 545 -23.40 21.46 6.78
CA LEU A 545 -24.41 22.27 6.08
C LEU A 545 -25.51 22.65 7.07
N HIS A 546 -25.69 23.95 7.30
CA HIS A 546 -26.66 24.48 8.26
C HIS A 546 -27.28 25.76 7.67
N PRO A 547 -28.62 25.94 7.69
CA PRO A 547 -29.28 27.10 7.07
C PRO A 547 -28.76 28.44 7.62
N ASP A 548 -28.41 28.49 8.90
CA ASP A 548 -27.91 29.68 9.60
C ASP A 548 -26.37 29.77 9.68
N GLY A 549 -25.65 29.01 8.85
CA GLY A 549 -24.18 29.01 8.85
C GLY A 549 -23.54 30.33 8.41
N SER A 550 -22.44 30.72 9.06
CA SER A 550 -21.68 31.95 8.76
C SER A 550 -20.78 31.84 7.53
N ASP A 551 -20.31 30.64 7.23
CA ASP A 551 -19.38 30.38 6.12
C ASP A 551 -20.15 29.98 4.86
N THR A 552 -19.65 30.37 3.69
CA THR A 552 -20.22 29.99 2.39
C THR A 552 -19.32 28.97 1.68
N LEU A 553 -19.86 27.79 1.41
CA LEU A 553 -19.20 26.75 0.63
C LEU A 553 -19.56 26.86 -0.86
N PRO A 554 -18.59 26.61 -1.77
CA PRO A 554 -18.87 26.38 -3.19
C PRO A 554 -19.81 25.18 -3.39
N GLY A 555 -20.78 25.32 -4.31
CA GLY A 555 -21.81 24.30 -4.57
C GLY A 555 -21.30 22.92 -5.05
N SER A 556 -20.00 22.81 -5.37
CA SER A 556 -19.32 21.55 -5.71
C SER A 556 -19.08 20.62 -4.50
N GLN A 557 -19.19 21.13 -3.27
CA GLN A 557 -18.84 20.39 -2.07
C GLN A 557 -20.00 19.54 -1.51
N GLN A 558 -19.68 18.38 -0.96
CA GLN A 558 -20.64 17.33 -0.63
C GLN A 558 -20.62 17.01 0.88
N PRO A 559 -21.79 16.91 1.57
CA PRO A 559 -21.83 16.60 2.99
C PRO A 559 -21.48 15.13 3.26
N PHE A 560 -20.97 14.83 4.47
CA PHE A 560 -20.64 13.46 4.91
C PHE A 560 -21.83 12.48 4.80
N THR A 561 -23.07 12.95 4.96
CA THR A 561 -24.28 12.14 4.74
C THR A 561 -24.48 11.69 3.28
N ARG A 562 -23.79 12.30 2.31
CA ARG A 562 -23.75 11.84 0.91
C ARG A 562 -22.83 10.62 0.71
N VAL A 563 -22.01 10.22 1.69
CA VAL A 563 -21.27 8.94 1.64
C VAL A 563 -22.24 7.76 1.55
N GLU A 564 -23.32 7.76 2.35
CA GLU A 564 -24.39 6.75 2.25
C GLU A 564 -24.98 6.72 0.83
N ARG A 565 -25.24 7.89 0.21
CA ARG A 565 -25.75 7.97 -1.17
C ARG A 565 -24.74 7.54 -2.24
N ARG A 566 -23.45 7.80 -2.08
CA ARG A 566 -22.40 7.35 -3.02
C ARG A 566 -22.22 5.84 -2.98
N LEU A 567 -22.26 5.26 -1.78
CA LEU A 567 -22.31 3.80 -1.62
C LEU A 567 -23.61 3.25 -2.24
N LEU A 568 -24.80 3.74 -1.86
CA LEU A 568 -26.09 3.25 -2.37
C LEU A 568 -26.23 3.37 -3.91
N ALA A 569 -25.73 4.44 -4.53
CA ALA A 569 -25.76 4.60 -5.98
C ALA A 569 -24.87 3.58 -6.72
N ARG A 570 -23.74 3.16 -6.13
CA ARG A 570 -22.87 2.09 -6.65
C ARG A 570 -23.51 0.69 -6.55
N PHE A 571 -24.64 0.55 -5.85
CA PHE A 571 -25.45 -0.67 -5.77
C PHE A 571 -26.83 -0.54 -6.45
N GLY A 572 -26.99 0.40 -7.39
CA GLY A 572 -28.19 0.50 -8.23
C GLY A 572 -29.46 1.00 -7.53
N VAL A 573 -29.38 1.49 -6.29
CA VAL A 573 -30.54 1.99 -5.55
C VAL A 573 -30.81 3.46 -5.92
N SER A 574 -31.59 3.65 -6.99
CA SER A 574 -32.11 4.97 -7.39
C SER A 574 -33.19 5.46 -6.43
N LEU A 575 -32.78 6.07 -5.31
CA LEU A 575 -33.68 6.87 -4.48
C LEU A 575 -34.05 8.15 -5.25
N GLY A 576 -35.29 8.19 -5.74
CA GLY A 576 -35.79 9.20 -6.67
C GLY A 576 -35.57 10.64 -6.22
N GLY A 577 -35.19 11.49 -7.19
CA GLY A 577 -35.14 12.93 -6.99
C GLY A 577 -36.53 13.51 -6.78
N ALA A 578 -36.70 14.31 -5.72
CA ALA A 578 -37.91 15.10 -5.51
C ALA A 578 -38.03 16.19 -6.61
N PRO A 579 -39.26 16.62 -6.95
CA PRO A 579 -39.54 17.21 -8.26
C PRO A 579 -39.22 18.70 -8.35
N SER A 580 -38.82 19.13 -9.54
CA SER A 580 -38.87 20.53 -9.97
C SER A 580 -39.95 20.68 -11.05
N ALA A 581 -41.02 21.41 -10.75
CA ALA A 581 -41.86 22.01 -11.79
C ALA A 581 -41.00 23.02 -12.59
N THR A 582 -41.27 23.36 -13.86
CA THR A 582 -42.57 23.59 -14.51
C THR A 582 -42.38 23.61 -16.04
N GLY A 583 -43.41 23.31 -16.84
CA GLY A 583 -43.41 23.62 -18.29
C GLY A 583 -44.01 22.51 -19.15
N ALA A 584 -45.21 22.74 -19.69
CA ALA A 584 -45.97 21.72 -20.43
C ALA A 584 -45.59 21.63 -21.92
N GLY A 585 -45.65 20.41 -22.47
CA GLY A 585 -45.46 20.12 -23.90
C GLY A 585 -46.01 18.73 -24.24
N THR A 586 -47.29 18.64 -24.56
CA THR A 586 -48.05 17.38 -24.66
C THR A 586 -47.77 16.61 -25.96
N ARG A 587 -47.38 15.32 -25.89
CA ARG A 587 -48.13 14.19 -26.52
C ARG A 587 -47.51 12.79 -26.38
N SER A 588 -48.38 11.87 -25.97
CA SER A 588 -48.53 10.47 -26.42
C SER A 588 -47.36 9.47 -26.27
N THR A 589 -47.42 8.73 -25.18
CA THR A 589 -47.18 7.28 -25.07
C THR A 589 -47.03 6.46 -26.36
N ALA A 590 -45.95 5.68 -26.43
CA ALA A 590 -45.96 4.26 -26.82
C ALA A 590 -44.84 3.56 -26.05
N GLY A 591 -45.13 2.45 -25.38
CA GLY A 591 -44.12 1.62 -24.73
C GLY A 591 -43.71 0.45 -25.62
N ALA A 592 -42.45 0.04 -25.55
CA ALA A 592 -41.98 -1.25 -26.03
C ALA A 592 -40.75 -1.68 -25.23
N ASP A 593 -40.82 -2.87 -24.62
CA ASP A 593 -39.63 -3.66 -24.35
C ASP A 593 -38.95 -4.00 -25.68
N ALA A 594 -37.66 -3.77 -25.80
CA ALA A 594 -36.83 -4.34 -26.85
C ALA A 594 -35.38 -4.46 -26.35
N GLY A 595 -34.88 -5.70 -26.26
CA GLY A 595 -33.46 -5.95 -26.04
C GLY A 595 -32.66 -5.88 -27.34
N THR A 596 -31.43 -5.39 -27.24
CA THR A 596 -30.24 -5.88 -27.99
C THR A 596 -30.38 -6.17 -29.49
N ASP A 597 -30.11 -5.19 -30.37
CA ASP A 597 -29.49 -5.44 -31.70
C ASP A 597 -28.85 -4.17 -32.33
N ASP A 598 -27.89 -4.32 -33.26
CA ASP A 598 -27.06 -3.24 -33.88
C ASP A 598 -27.48 -2.93 -35.33
N TRP A 599 -28.77 -2.63 -35.53
CA TRP A 599 -29.32 -2.27 -36.84
C TRP A 599 -30.37 -1.17 -36.72
N ASP A 600 -30.20 -0.10 -37.50
CA ASP A 600 -31.27 0.86 -37.74
C ASP A 600 -32.37 0.20 -38.59
N PRO A 601 -33.65 0.60 -38.44
CA PRO A 601 -34.72 0.17 -39.34
C PRO A 601 -34.48 0.66 -40.77
N LEU A 602 -34.96 -0.09 -41.76
CA LEU A 602 -34.92 0.33 -43.16
C LEU A 602 -35.74 1.62 -43.38
N THR A 603 -35.24 2.48 -44.27
CA THR A 603 -35.91 3.70 -44.73
C THR A 603 -36.69 3.46 -46.02
N GLU A 604 -37.53 4.41 -46.43
CA GLU A 604 -38.32 4.31 -47.67
C GLU A 604 -37.44 4.27 -48.94
N ASP A 605 -36.22 4.82 -48.87
CA ASP A 605 -35.23 4.82 -49.96
C ASP A 605 -34.42 3.51 -50.07
N ASP A 606 -34.56 2.57 -49.11
CA ASP A 606 -33.82 1.30 -49.14
C ASP A 606 -34.55 0.22 -49.97
N PRO A 607 -33.82 -0.54 -50.81
CA PRO A 607 -34.42 -1.64 -51.56
C PRO A 607 -34.84 -2.76 -50.62
N ARG A 608 -36.07 -3.27 -50.74
CA ARG A 608 -36.55 -4.40 -49.90
C ARG A 608 -35.80 -5.72 -50.16
N ARG A 609 -35.22 -5.87 -51.35
CA ARG A 609 -34.41 -7.03 -51.75
C ARG A 609 -33.21 -6.60 -52.58
N ILE A 610 -32.08 -7.27 -52.37
CA ILE A 610 -30.86 -7.14 -53.18
C ILE A 610 -30.42 -8.55 -53.55
N GLY A 611 -30.26 -8.82 -54.85
CA GLY A 611 -30.03 -10.18 -55.35
C GLY A 611 -31.11 -11.16 -54.86
N GLY A 612 -30.67 -12.28 -54.29
CA GLY A 612 -31.54 -13.30 -53.69
C GLY A 612 -31.94 -13.05 -52.22
N TYR A 613 -31.60 -11.89 -51.64
CA TYR A 613 -31.74 -11.64 -50.20
C TYR A 613 -32.80 -10.57 -49.90
N GLU A 614 -33.57 -10.78 -48.83
CA GLU A 614 -34.55 -9.85 -48.29
C GLU A 614 -33.98 -9.10 -47.09
N LEU A 615 -34.01 -7.77 -47.14
CA LEU A 615 -33.35 -6.92 -46.16
C LEU A 615 -34.24 -6.72 -44.91
N ARG A 616 -33.61 -6.60 -43.74
CA ARG A 616 -34.29 -6.50 -42.44
C ARG A 616 -33.82 -5.31 -41.60
N GLY A 617 -32.58 -4.84 -41.79
CA GLY A 617 -32.02 -3.70 -41.08
C GLY A 617 -30.81 -3.12 -41.81
N ARG A 618 -30.41 -1.90 -41.46
CA ARG A 618 -29.34 -1.14 -42.12
C ARG A 618 -28.34 -0.55 -41.12
N ARG A 619 -27.13 -0.26 -41.61
CA ARG A 619 -26.06 0.43 -40.89
C ARG A 619 -25.20 1.21 -41.90
N ARG A 620 -25.03 2.52 -41.72
CA ARG A 620 -24.38 3.42 -42.70
C ARG A 620 -22.87 3.55 -42.44
N GLY A 621 -22.07 2.72 -43.08
CA GLY A 621 -20.60 2.73 -42.97
C GLY A 621 -19.92 3.95 -43.62
N ARG A 622 -18.59 4.04 -43.46
CA ARG A 622 -17.77 5.17 -43.96
C ARG A 622 -17.89 5.38 -45.47
N ARG A 623 -17.85 4.29 -46.27
CA ARG A 623 -17.93 4.34 -47.75
C ARG A 623 -18.98 3.42 -48.37
N THR A 624 -19.50 2.47 -47.59
CA THR A 624 -20.53 1.49 -48.00
C THR A 624 -21.73 1.55 -47.07
N LEU A 625 -22.91 1.21 -47.58
CA LEU A 625 -24.08 0.85 -46.79
C LEU A 625 -24.01 -0.66 -46.51
N VAL A 626 -24.30 -1.03 -45.27
CA VAL A 626 -24.34 -2.41 -44.81
C VAL A 626 -25.77 -2.74 -44.44
N TYR A 627 -26.28 -3.86 -44.95
CA TYR A 627 -27.63 -4.35 -44.66
C TYR A 627 -27.56 -5.75 -44.07
N ARG A 628 -28.42 -6.03 -43.09
CA ARG A 628 -28.73 -7.40 -42.67
C ARG A 628 -29.87 -7.92 -43.53
N GLY A 629 -29.70 -9.09 -44.12
CA GLY A 629 -30.73 -9.74 -44.92
C GLY A 629 -30.76 -11.25 -44.74
N VAL A 630 -31.79 -11.89 -45.30
CA VAL A 630 -31.95 -13.34 -45.31
C VAL A 630 -32.14 -13.86 -46.72
N ASP A 631 -31.58 -15.03 -47.02
CA ASP A 631 -31.80 -15.71 -48.30
C ASP A 631 -33.16 -16.43 -48.35
N ALA A 632 -33.49 -17.03 -49.49
CA ALA A 632 -34.72 -17.81 -49.68
C ALA A 632 -34.80 -19.09 -48.81
N ARG A 633 -33.72 -19.49 -48.12
CA ARG A 633 -33.66 -20.62 -47.18
C ARG A 633 -33.68 -20.16 -45.71
N GLY A 634 -33.74 -18.85 -45.46
CA GLY A 634 -33.72 -18.25 -44.12
C GLY A 634 -32.32 -18.12 -43.51
N GLN A 635 -31.25 -18.30 -44.28
CA GLN A 635 -29.88 -18.08 -43.82
C GLN A 635 -29.58 -16.57 -43.76
N GLU A 636 -29.02 -16.11 -42.65
CA GLU A 636 -28.63 -14.70 -42.52
C GLU A 636 -27.37 -14.37 -43.34
N ALA A 637 -27.40 -13.21 -43.98
CA ALA A 637 -26.27 -12.64 -44.71
C ALA A 637 -26.14 -11.15 -44.41
N VAL A 638 -24.92 -10.65 -44.45
CA VAL A 638 -24.60 -9.23 -44.42
C VAL A 638 -24.30 -8.80 -45.85
N LEU A 639 -25.04 -7.82 -46.36
CA LEU A 639 -24.88 -7.28 -47.69
C LEU A 639 -24.18 -5.93 -47.64
N ARG A 640 -23.22 -5.71 -48.55
CA ARG A 640 -22.52 -4.43 -48.72
C ARG A 640 -22.78 -3.85 -50.10
N VAL A 641 -23.05 -2.55 -50.14
CA VAL A 641 -23.43 -1.74 -51.32
C VAL A 641 -22.67 -0.41 -51.26
N PRO A 642 -22.19 0.19 -52.36
CA PRO A 642 -21.60 1.52 -52.31
C PRO A 642 -22.61 2.56 -51.84
N ARG A 643 -22.16 3.56 -51.08
CA ARG A 643 -23.04 4.65 -50.63
C ARG A 643 -23.44 5.54 -51.82
N PRO A 644 -24.74 5.75 -52.09
CA PRO A 644 -25.21 6.51 -53.25
C PRO A 644 -24.88 8.01 -53.17
N ASP A 645 -24.56 8.50 -51.96
CA ASP A 645 -24.13 9.86 -51.69
C ASP A 645 -22.62 10.12 -51.94
N LEU A 646 -21.88 9.12 -52.44
CA LEU A 646 -20.44 9.21 -52.67
C LEU A 646 -20.07 8.94 -54.16
N PRO A 647 -18.88 9.33 -54.62
CA PRO A 647 -18.49 9.21 -56.04
C PRO A 647 -18.51 7.76 -56.54
N ALA A 648 -18.85 7.58 -57.82
CA ALA A 648 -19.02 6.28 -58.47
C ALA A 648 -17.78 5.36 -58.40
N VAL A 649 -16.57 5.91 -58.18
CA VAL A 649 -15.34 5.12 -57.95
C VAL A 649 -15.48 4.17 -56.76
N ASN A 650 -16.31 4.49 -55.76
CA ASN A 650 -16.56 3.64 -54.60
C ASN A 650 -17.29 2.33 -54.95
N ALA A 651 -17.86 2.20 -56.14
CA ALA A 651 -18.35 0.94 -56.67
C ALA A 651 -17.23 -0.12 -56.78
N GLY A 652 -16.00 0.32 -57.11
CA GLY A 652 -14.83 -0.56 -57.19
C GLY A 652 -14.40 -1.16 -55.85
N LEU A 653 -14.70 -0.51 -54.73
CA LEU A 653 -14.36 -1.00 -53.39
C LEU A 653 -15.13 -2.28 -53.03
N VAL A 654 -16.36 -2.46 -53.55
CA VAL A 654 -17.14 -3.68 -53.36
C VAL A 654 -16.54 -4.85 -54.17
N ALA A 655 -15.97 -4.57 -55.34
CA ALA A 655 -15.24 -5.59 -56.12
C ALA A 655 -13.92 -5.98 -55.44
N VAL A 656 -13.19 -5.01 -54.88
CA VAL A 656 -11.97 -5.24 -54.10
C VAL A 656 -12.25 -6.08 -52.85
N GLU A 657 -13.33 -5.77 -52.10
CA GLU A 657 -13.71 -6.57 -50.93
C GLU A 657 -14.13 -7.99 -51.31
N ALA A 658 -14.87 -8.16 -52.40
CA ALA A 658 -15.25 -9.48 -52.90
C ALA A 658 -14.03 -10.32 -53.30
N GLU A 659 -13.06 -9.73 -54.01
CA GLU A 659 -11.79 -10.38 -54.36
C GLU A 659 -10.99 -10.75 -53.10
N ALA A 660 -10.93 -9.85 -52.12
CA ALA A 660 -10.27 -10.12 -50.84
C ALA A 660 -10.92 -11.33 -50.14
N LEU A 661 -12.22 -11.27 -49.84
CA LEU A 661 -12.96 -12.36 -49.18
C LEU A 661 -12.88 -13.68 -49.98
N GLY A 662 -12.80 -13.60 -51.31
CA GLY A 662 -12.61 -14.73 -52.23
C GLY A 662 -11.24 -15.42 -52.11
N ARG A 663 -10.14 -14.66 -52.00
CA ARG A 663 -8.80 -15.22 -51.69
C ARG A 663 -8.71 -15.72 -50.26
N LEU A 664 -9.40 -15.05 -49.35
CA LEU A 664 -9.37 -15.34 -47.92
C LEU A 664 -10.07 -16.68 -47.60
N GLN A 665 -11.24 -16.97 -48.18
CA GLN A 665 -11.97 -18.23 -47.97
C GLN A 665 -12.35 -18.53 -46.49
N GLY A 666 -12.74 -17.48 -45.76
CA GLY A 666 -13.74 -17.63 -44.68
C GLY A 666 -13.30 -18.08 -43.28
N GLN A 667 -12.11 -18.64 -43.06
CA GLN A 667 -11.60 -18.74 -41.68
C GLN A 667 -11.09 -17.35 -41.27
N TYR A 668 -11.16 -16.86 -40.02
CA TYR A 668 -10.76 -15.48 -39.65
C TYR A 668 -11.35 -14.30 -40.47
N ALA A 669 -12.12 -14.48 -41.53
CA ALA A 669 -12.71 -13.41 -42.35
C ALA A 669 -14.13 -13.86 -42.77
N PRO A 670 -15.07 -12.96 -43.06
CA PRO A 670 -16.37 -13.37 -43.56
C PRO A 670 -16.27 -14.28 -44.79
N VAL A 671 -17.08 -15.35 -44.85
CA VAL A 671 -17.20 -16.16 -46.08
C VAL A 671 -18.00 -15.33 -47.09
N LEU A 672 -17.46 -15.16 -48.30
CA LEU A 672 -18.21 -14.58 -49.42
C LEU A 672 -19.30 -15.58 -49.86
N LEU A 673 -20.56 -15.15 -49.81
CA LEU A 673 -21.72 -15.99 -50.14
C LEU A 673 -22.18 -15.79 -51.58
N ALA A 674 -22.25 -14.54 -52.04
CA ALA A 674 -22.70 -14.18 -53.39
C ALA A 674 -22.22 -12.76 -53.75
N THR A 675 -22.22 -12.44 -55.05
CA THR A 675 -21.92 -11.10 -55.55
C THR A 675 -22.80 -10.74 -56.75
N GLY A 676 -23.09 -9.44 -56.88
CA GLY A 676 -23.67 -8.83 -58.07
C GLY A 676 -22.81 -7.65 -58.48
N LEU A 677 -21.54 -7.89 -58.86
CA LEU A 677 -20.59 -6.82 -59.22
C LEU A 677 -20.92 -6.12 -60.55
N GLN A 678 -21.82 -6.69 -61.35
CA GLN A 678 -22.31 -6.12 -62.61
C GLN A 678 -23.68 -5.42 -62.44
N ASP A 679 -24.27 -5.49 -61.25
CA ASP A 679 -25.53 -4.81 -60.95
C ASP A 679 -25.29 -3.33 -60.63
N SER A 680 -26.34 -2.51 -60.68
CA SER A 680 -26.27 -1.07 -60.40
C SER A 680 -27.28 -0.69 -59.31
N PRO A 681 -26.85 -0.44 -58.06
CA PRO A 681 -25.47 -0.46 -57.57
C PRO A 681 -24.91 -1.90 -57.38
N PRO A 682 -23.59 -2.10 -57.49
CA PRO A 682 -22.98 -3.41 -57.27
C PRO A 682 -23.00 -3.78 -55.80
N TRP A 683 -23.08 -5.08 -55.52
CA TRP A 683 -23.20 -5.59 -54.15
C TRP A 683 -22.42 -6.89 -53.93
N LEU A 684 -22.09 -7.14 -52.67
CA LEU A 684 -21.65 -8.46 -52.18
C LEU A 684 -22.51 -8.89 -50.99
N ALA A 685 -22.63 -10.20 -50.80
CA ALA A 685 -23.20 -10.83 -49.61
C ALA A 685 -22.16 -11.72 -48.96
N MET A 686 -22.03 -11.63 -47.64
CA MET A 686 -21.09 -12.41 -46.83
C MET A 686 -21.76 -12.94 -45.56
N THR A 687 -21.17 -13.93 -44.91
CA THR A 687 -21.67 -14.41 -43.61
C THR A 687 -21.60 -13.32 -42.54
N PRO A 688 -22.57 -13.24 -41.60
CA PRO A 688 -22.43 -12.41 -40.42
C PRO A 688 -21.20 -12.83 -39.61
N ILE A 689 -20.52 -11.85 -39.00
CA ILE A 689 -19.45 -12.10 -38.03
C ILE A 689 -20.13 -12.45 -36.71
N ALA A 690 -20.22 -13.75 -36.41
CA ALA A 690 -20.88 -14.30 -35.23
C ALA A 690 -20.05 -15.44 -34.63
N ASP A 691 -20.20 -15.68 -33.32
CA ASP A 691 -19.55 -16.81 -32.66
C ASP A 691 -20.42 -18.08 -32.80
N ALA A 692 -19.83 -19.18 -33.24
CA ALA A 692 -20.56 -20.44 -33.47
C ALA A 692 -21.26 -21.00 -32.20
N ALA A 693 -20.82 -20.60 -31.01
CA ALA A 693 -21.43 -20.98 -29.73
C ALA A 693 -22.27 -19.85 -29.09
N ALA A 694 -22.47 -18.72 -29.79
CA ALA A 694 -23.40 -17.64 -29.41
C ALA A 694 -23.80 -16.84 -30.68
N PRO A 695 -24.60 -17.44 -31.60
CA PRO A 695 -24.86 -16.86 -32.91
C PRO A 695 -25.64 -15.54 -32.85
N ASP A 696 -26.44 -15.33 -31.81
CA ASP A 696 -27.25 -14.12 -31.61
C ASP A 696 -26.49 -12.96 -30.92
N ALA A 697 -25.22 -13.16 -30.56
CA ALA A 697 -24.41 -12.14 -29.88
C ALA A 697 -23.34 -11.56 -30.82
N GLN A 698 -23.35 -10.24 -31.01
CA GLN A 698 -22.34 -9.54 -31.80
C GLN A 698 -20.95 -9.65 -31.13
N PRO A 699 -19.93 -10.20 -31.81
CA PRO A 699 -18.58 -10.28 -31.27
C PRO A 699 -17.98 -8.88 -31.04
N PRO A 700 -17.31 -8.65 -29.90
CA PRO A 700 -16.73 -7.35 -29.60
C PRO A 700 -15.54 -7.03 -30.51
N ARG A 701 -15.38 -5.74 -30.82
CA ARG A 701 -14.15 -5.23 -31.46
C ARG A 701 -13.02 -5.09 -30.47
N LEU A 702 -11.78 -5.12 -30.95
CA LEU A 702 -10.60 -4.94 -30.11
C LEU A 702 -10.59 -3.56 -29.43
N THR A 703 -11.04 -2.48 -30.11
CA THR A 703 -11.26 -1.15 -29.50
C THR A 703 -12.30 -1.19 -28.39
N GLU A 704 -13.39 -1.96 -28.54
CA GLU A 704 -14.42 -2.07 -27.50
C GLU A 704 -13.90 -2.82 -26.28
N ILE A 705 -13.04 -3.83 -26.47
CA ILE A 705 -12.34 -4.52 -25.38
C ILE A 705 -11.40 -3.55 -24.66
N PHE A 706 -10.58 -2.77 -25.40
CA PHE A 706 -9.71 -1.75 -24.79
C PHE A 706 -10.50 -0.64 -24.10
N GLY A 707 -11.61 -0.18 -24.68
CA GLY A 707 -12.49 0.84 -24.10
C GLY A 707 -13.17 0.36 -22.81
N ARG A 708 -13.65 -0.89 -22.78
CA ARG A 708 -14.16 -1.54 -21.56
C ARG A 708 -13.04 -1.71 -20.53
N ALA A 709 -11.88 -2.22 -20.91
CA ALA A 709 -10.72 -2.38 -20.02
C ALA A 709 -10.26 -1.04 -19.39
N LEU A 710 -10.23 0.04 -20.17
CA LEU A 710 -9.93 1.40 -19.72
C LEU A 710 -11.02 1.94 -18.76
N THR A 711 -12.29 1.63 -19.02
CA THR A 711 -13.43 2.04 -18.17
C THR A 711 -13.48 1.26 -16.86
N ASP A 712 -13.19 -0.04 -16.91
CA ASP A 712 -13.23 -0.96 -15.76
C ASP A 712 -11.92 -0.99 -14.94
N GLY A 713 -10.84 -0.35 -15.44
CA GLY A 713 -9.51 -0.38 -14.83
C GLY A 713 -8.85 -1.77 -14.84
N ARG A 714 -9.20 -2.61 -15.81
CA ARG A 714 -8.85 -4.04 -15.89
C ARG A 714 -7.93 -4.35 -17.07
N ALA A 715 -7.51 -5.61 -17.13
CA ALA A 715 -6.86 -6.16 -18.31
C ALA A 715 -7.80 -6.11 -19.51
N PRO A 716 -7.29 -5.81 -20.72
CA PRO A 716 -7.96 -6.26 -21.93
C PRO A 716 -7.85 -7.78 -22.07
N PHE A 717 -6.70 -8.37 -21.69
CA PHE A 717 -6.43 -9.82 -21.76
C PHE A 717 -5.52 -10.30 -20.63
N ASP A 718 -5.67 -11.56 -20.22
CA ASP A 718 -4.62 -12.26 -19.45
C ASP A 718 -3.40 -12.61 -20.34
N ILE A 719 -2.34 -13.19 -19.75
CA ILE A 719 -1.11 -13.51 -20.49
C ILE A 719 -1.34 -14.54 -21.61
N LEU A 720 -2.16 -15.57 -21.39
CA LEU A 720 -2.43 -16.59 -22.40
C LEU A 720 -3.41 -16.05 -23.47
N GLN A 721 -4.49 -15.39 -23.06
CA GLN A 721 -5.44 -14.74 -23.98
C GLN A 721 -4.73 -13.70 -24.84
N GLY A 722 -3.88 -12.86 -24.26
CA GLY A 722 -3.10 -11.85 -24.96
C GLY A 722 -2.13 -12.46 -25.98
N LEU A 723 -1.46 -13.57 -25.62
CA LEU A 723 -0.62 -14.34 -26.56
C LEU A 723 -1.44 -15.01 -27.68
N LEU A 724 -2.64 -15.53 -27.39
CA LEU A 724 -3.51 -16.16 -28.38
C LEU A 724 -4.07 -15.13 -29.38
N VAL A 725 -4.62 -14.01 -28.90
CA VAL A 725 -5.08 -12.90 -29.76
C VAL A 725 -3.92 -12.38 -30.61
N SER A 726 -2.75 -12.19 -30.01
CA SER A 726 -1.51 -11.82 -30.72
C SER A 726 -1.13 -12.82 -31.81
N CYS A 727 -1.16 -14.12 -31.50
CA CYS A 727 -0.78 -15.19 -32.41
C CYS A 727 -1.78 -15.31 -33.58
N TYR A 728 -3.08 -15.23 -33.31
CA TYR A 728 -4.11 -15.25 -34.35
C TYR A 728 -4.06 -13.99 -35.22
N LEU A 729 -3.80 -12.82 -34.66
CA LEU A 729 -3.62 -11.58 -35.42
C LEU A 729 -2.36 -11.62 -36.32
N ALA A 730 -1.25 -12.16 -35.83
CA ALA A 730 -0.03 -12.33 -36.61
C ALA A 730 -0.18 -13.39 -37.72
N ASN A 731 -0.80 -14.53 -37.43
CA ASN A 731 -1.16 -15.54 -38.44
C ASN A 731 -2.12 -14.97 -39.48
N ALA A 732 -3.09 -14.17 -39.02
CA ALA A 732 -3.94 -13.40 -39.90
C ALA A 732 -3.06 -12.59 -40.84
N VAL A 733 -2.25 -11.64 -40.36
CA VAL A 733 -1.39 -10.82 -41.22
C VAL A 733 -0.55 -11.63 -42.22
N ALA A 734 0.10 -12.70 -41.75
CA ALA A 734 1.02 -13.50 -42.54
C ALA A 734 0.37 -14.12 -43.80
N LEU A 735 -0.77 -14.80 -43.65
CA LEU A 735 -1.21 -15.75 -44.66
C LEU A 735 -1.85 -15.08 -45.91
N CYS A 736 -1.98 -13.74 -45.93
CA CYS A 736 -2.40 -12.97 -47.12
C CYS A 736 -1.45 -11.83 -47.51
N HIS A 737 -0.41 -11.58 -46.72
CA HIS A 737 0.87 -11.29 -47.37
C HIS A 737 1.25 -12.42 -48.34
N LEU A 738 0.87 -13.68 -48.05
CA LEU A 738 1.04 -14.81 -48.96
C LEU A 738 0.13 -14.80 -50.21
N ASP A 739 -0.93 -13.99 -50.26
CA ASP A 739 -1.87 -13.87 -51.42
C ASP A 739 -2.00 -12.43 -51.96
N ASN A 740 -1.04 -11.58 -51.59
CA ASN A 740 -0.83 -10.22 -52.13
C ASN A 740 -1.97 -9.20 -51.91
N LEU A 741 -2.56 -9.12 -50.71
CA LEU A 741 -3.55 -8.08 -50.35
C LEU A 741 -2.97 -7.01 -49.40
N VAL A 742 -3.47 -5.75 -49.48
CA VAL A 742 -2.92 -4.57 -48.76
C VAL A 742 -3.93 -3.39 -48.52
N PRO A 743 -4.73 -3.30 -47.43
CA PRO A 743 -5.69 -2.22 -47.12
C PRO A 743 -5.18 -0.81 -46.78
N ALA A 744 -6.08 0.07 -46.33
CA ALA A 744 -5.73 1.33 -45.66
C ALA A 744 -5.64 1.26 -44.12
N THR A 745 -6.19 0.22 -43.48
CA THR A 745 -6.49 0.24 -42.02
C THR A 745 -6.31 -1.11 -41.32
N LEU A 746 -5.30 -1.22 -40.45
CA LEU A 746 -5.17 -2.30 -39.46
C LEU A 746 -5.03 -1.63 -38.10
N ASP A 747 -6.17 -1.47 -37.46
CA ASP A 747 -6.35 -0.85 -36.16
C ASP A 747 -7.29 -1.71 -35.30
N ALA A 748 -7.50 -1.29 -34.06
CA ALA A 748 -8.35 -2.03 -33.14
C ALA A 748 -9.86 -2.00 -33.50
N ASP A 749 -10.30 -1.11 -34.41
CA ASP A 749 -11.68 -1.08 -34.91
C ASP A 749 -11.91 -2.11 -36.03
N SER A 750 -10.86 -2.40 -36.80
CA SER A 750 -10.86 -3.40 -37.88
C SER A 750 -10.78 -4.87 -37.40
N VAL A 751 -10.52 -5.12 -36.11
CA VAL A 751 -10.33 -6.47 -35.55
C VAL A 751 -11.47 -6.86 -34.61
N TYR A 752 -12.17 -7.93 -34.94
CA TYR A 752 -13.16 -8.60 -34.08
C TYR A 752 -12.51 -9.73 -33.28
N VAL A 753 -12.90 -9.91 -32.01
CA VAL A 753 -12.41 -11.01 -31.17
C VAL A 753 -13.55 -11.98 -30.89
N LEU A 754 -13.42 -13.21 -31.39
CA LEU A 754 -14.35 -14.32 -31.15
C LEU A 754 -13.75 -15.26 -30.09
N ARG A 755 -14.54 -16.19 -29.55
CA ARG A 755 -14.08 -17.05 -28.44
C ARG A 755 -12.81 -17.85 -28.73
N ARG A 756 -12.57 -18.21 -29.99
CA ARG A 756 -11.48 -19.11 -30.43
C ARG A 756 -10.58 -18.54 -31.53
N THR A 757 -10.82 -17.32 -32.01
CA THR A 757 -10.05 -16.70 -33.10
C THR A 757 -10.27 -15.18 -33.14
N VAL A 758 -9.48 -14.46 -33.93
CA VAL A 758 -9.83 -13.10 -34.38
C VAL A 758 -10.49 -13.14 -35.76
N VAL A 759 -11.32 -12.14 -36.07
CA VAL A 759 -11.95 -11.96 -37.40
C VAL A 759 -11.70 -10.56 -37.96
N LEU A 760 -11.50 -10.49 -39.26
CA LEU A 760 -11.24 -9.27 -40.03
C LEU A 760 -12.51 -8.48 -40.31
N GLY A 761 -12.43 -7.17 -40.13
CA GLY A 761 -13.41 -6.19 -40.55
C GLY A 761 -12.89 -5.33 -41.70
N ASP A 762 -13.83 -4.87 -42.53
CA ASP A 762 -13.68 -3.77 -43.50
C ASP A 762 -12.49 -3.88 -44.50
N LEU A 763 -12.35 -5.04 -45.14
CA LEU A 763 -11.37 -5.30 -46.21
C LEU A 763 -11.69 -4.56 -47.54
N SER A 764 -12.49 -3.49 -47.49
CA SER A 764 -13.04 -2.78 -48.65
C SER A 764 -12.07 -1.75 -49.24
N ASP A 765 -11.28 -1.08 -48.41
CA ASP A 765 -10.29 -0.10 -48.83
C ASP A 765 -8.96 -0.82 -49.03
N CYS A 766 -8.70 -1.37 -50.22
CA CYS A 766 -7.60 -2.32 -50.39
C CYS A 766 -6.88 -2.35 -51.74
N ALA A 767 -5.60 -2.72 -51.66
CA ALA A 767 -4.72 -3.05 -52.76
C ALA A 767 -4.67 -4.56 -52.98
N VAL A 768 -4.76 -4.97 -54.24
CA VAL A 768 -4.74 -6.37 -54.66
C VAL A 768 -3.64 -6.51 -55.71
N ASP A 769 -2.68 -7.42 -55.49
CA ASP A 769 -1.50 -7.58 -56.35
C ASP A 769 -0.73 -6.25 -56.60
N GLY A 770 -0.77 -5.34 -55.61
CA GLY A 770 -0.16 -4.00 -55.66
C GLY A 770 -1.04 -2.89 -56.25
N ALA A 771 -2.22 -3.20 -56.80
CA ALA A 771 -3.16 -2.21 -57.33
C ALA A 771 -4.15 -1.73 -56.27
N TYR A 772 -3.99 -0.48 -55.79
CA TYR A 772 -4.81 0.17 -54.76
C TYR A 772 -5.84 1.13 -55.37
N LEU A 773 -7.13 0.98 -55.02
CA LEU A 773 -8.21 1.89 -55.47
C LEU A 773 -8.55 2.99 -54.44
N GLY A 774 -7.86 3.01 -53.30
CA GLY A 774 -8.19 3.83 -52.13
C GLY A 774 -7.52 5.20 -52.09
N SER A 775 -7.47 5.76 -50.87
CA SER A 775 -7.06 7.15 -50.61
C SER A 775 -5.76 7.24 -49.81
N GLY A 776 -4.61 7.33 -50.49
CA GLY A 776 -3.31 7.49 -49.86
C GLY A 776 -2.16 7.12 -50.80
N ALA A 777 -0.98 6.86 -50.24
CA ALA A 777 0.03 6.07 -50.90
C ALA A 777 -0.43 4.59 -51.03
N ALA A 778 0.20 3.82 -51.92
CA ALA A 778 -0.02 2.38 -51.97
C ALA A 778 0.49 1.73 -50.66
N PRO A 779 -0.33 0.91 -49.98
CA PRO A 779 0.05 0.27 -48.72
C PRO A 779 1.18 -0.76 -48.88
N THR A 780 1.90 -1.10 -47.80
CA THR A 780 3.08 -1.98 -47.84
C THR A 780 3.08 -3.05 -46.76
N ARG A 781 3.72 -4.20 -47.03
CA ARG A 781 3.78 -5.32 -46.07
C ARG A 781 4.49 -4.91 -44.78
N GLU A 782 5.45 -4.01 -44.90
CA GLU A 782 6.27 -3.48 -43.83
C GLU A 782 5.49 -2.50 -42.93
N ASP A 783 4.60 -1.69 -43.49
CA ASP A 783 3.68 -0.85 -42.70
C ASP A 783 2.67 -1.70 -41.94
N ASN A 784 2.23 -2.80 -42.54
CA ASN A 784 1.37 -3.77 -41.89
C ASN A 784 2.02 -4.49 -40.71
N VAL A 785 3.29 -4.90 -40.86
CA VAL A 785 4.08 -5.44 -39.74
C VAL A 785 4.26 -4.40 -38.63
N ARG A 786 4.40 -3.12 -38.98
CA ARG A 786 4.46 -2.03 -38.00
C ARG A 786 3.14 -1.89 -37.23
N ALA A 787 2.00 -1.84 -37.92
CA ALA A 787 0.68 -1.78 -37.25
C ALA A 787 0.39 -3.04 -36.42
N LEU A 788 0.82 -4.22 -36.88
CA LEU A 788 0.83 -5.43 -36.06
C LEU A 788 1.69 -5.24 -34.80
N GLY A 789 2.89 -4.69 -34.91
CA GLY A 789 3.76 -4.37 -33.77
C GLY A 789 3.13 -3.39 -32.77
N GLU A 790 2.50 -2.32 -33.27
CA GLU A 790 1.75 -1.35 -32.47
C GLU A 790 0.57 -2.02 -31.75
N LEU A 791 -0.24 -2.83 -32.45
CA LEU A 791 -1.33 -3.61 -31.84
C LEU A 791 -0.81 -4.64 -30.83
N LEU A 792 0.29 -5.33 -31.09
CA LEU A 792 0.93 -6.26 -30.15
C LEU A 792 1.39 -5.54 -28.88
N GLN A 793 1.91 -4.30 -28.97
CA GLN A 793 2.24 -3.49 -27.80
C GLN A 793 0.99 -3.13 -26.99
N VAL A 794 -0.14 -2.80 -27.63
CA VAL A 794 -1.40 -2.48 -26.93
C VAL A 794 -2.05 -3.74 -26.32
N ILE A 795 -2.11 -4.86 -27.05
CA ILE A 795 -2.61 -6.17 -26.56
C ILE A 795 -1.80 -6.67 -25.37
N SER A 796 -0.48 -6.49 -25.40
CA SER A 796 0.42 -6.83 -24.29
C SER A 796 0.51 -5.74 -23.22
N SER A 797 -0.31 -4.68 -23.30
CA SER A 797 -0.32 -3.58 -22.34
C SER A 797 -1.53 -3.56 -21.43
N LYS A 798 -1.34 -2.84 -20.32
CA LYS A 798 -2.37 -2.61 -19.33
C LYS A 798 -3.09 -1.31 -19.67
N ALA A 799 -4.41 -1.36 -19.86
CA ALA A 799 -5.17 -0.19 -20.29
C ALA A 799 -5.02 0.95 -19.25
N GLY A 800 -4.63 2.14 -19.71
CA GLY A 800 -4.43 3.32 -18.85
C GLY A 800 -3.10 3.37 -18.08
N TRP A 801 -2.05 2.68 -18.54
CA TRP A 801 -0.72 2.66 -17.88
C TRP A 801 0.39 3.25 -18.76
N ASP A 802 0.72 4.53 -18.56
CA ASP A 802 2.00 5.08 -19.00
C ASP A 802 3.06 4.79 -17.93
N MET A 803 4.10 4.03 -18.30
CA MET A 803 5.20 3.65 -17.39
C MET A 803 6.46 4.49 -17.65
N PRO A 804 7.13 5.01 -16.61
CA PRO A 804 8.39 5.71 -16.78
C PRO A 804 9.56 4.73 -16.99
N ALA A 805 10.48 5.10 -17.88
CA ALA A 805 11.80 4.47 -18.07
C ALA A 805 11.82 3.00 -18.58
N LEU A 806 10.76 2.54 -19.25
CA LEU A 806 10.77 1.34 -20.10
C LEU A 806 10.33 1.73 -21.52
N PRO A 807 10.71 0.97 -22.57
CA PRO A 807 10.12 1.13 -23.90
C PRO A 807 8.61 0.98 -23.81
N GLU A 808 7.86 1.83 -24.52
CA GLU A 808 6.41 1.94 -24.39
C GLU A 808 5.70 0.57 -24.56
N GLY A 809 4.80 0.26 -23.62
CA GLY A 809 3.96 -0.94 -23.63
C GLY A 809 4.59 -2.23 -23.08
N MET A 810 4.22 -3.38 -23.68
CA MET A 810 4.75 -4.74 -23.37
C MET A 810 4.64 -5.18 -21.90
N HIS A 811 3.68 -4.66 -21.15
CA HIS A 811 3.50 -4.87 -19.71
C HIS A 811 3.21 -6.33 -19.28
N LEU A 812 2.58 -7.15 -20.13
CA LEU A 812 2.29 -8.56 -19.88
C LEU A 812 3.50 -9.47 -20.15
N TRP A 813 4.51 -8.98 -20.89
CA TRP A 813 5.66 -9.75 -21.36
C TRP A 813 6.97 -9.24 -20.74
N GLN A 814 7.00 -9.13 -19.41
CA GLN A 814 8.11 -8.56 -18.64
C GLN A 814 8.95 -9.64 -17.93
N GLY A 815 10.27 -9.47 -17.93
CA GLY A 815 11.24 -10.41 -17.34
C GLY A 815 12.01 -11.24 -18.37
N ASP A 816 13.10 -11.88 -17.93
CA ASP A 816 14.11 -12.52 -18.80
C ASP A 816 13.54 -13.57 -19.77
N THR A 817 12.46 -14.25 -19.37
CA THR A 817 11.77 -15.24 -20.21
C THR A 817 11.13 -14.65 -21.45
N TRP A 818 10.80 -13.36 -21.46
CA TRP A 818 10.06 -12.67 -22.54
C TRP A 818 10.96 -11.79 -23.41
N GLU A 819 12.24 -11.70 -23.07
CA GLU A 819 13.20 -10.79 -23.69
C GLU A 819 13.33 -10.98 -25.21
N GLN A 820 13.24 -12.22 -25.69
CA GLN A 820 13.22 -12.52 -27.13
C GLN A 820 11.92 -12.04 -27.81
N LEU A 821 10.77 -12.14 -27.14
CA LEU A 821 9.49 -11.69 -27.68
C LEU A 821 9.43 -10.16 -27.72
N ARG A 822 9.88 -9.47 -26.66
CA ARG A 822 9.95 -8.00 -26.66
C ARG A 822 10.88 -7.46 -27.74
N ARG A 823 12.07 -8.05 -27.92
CA ARG A 823 12.99 -7.65 -29.01
C ARG A 823 12.39 -7.87 -30.40
N LEU A 824 11.57 -8.90 -30.59
CA LEU A 824 10.83 -9.09 -31.84
C LEU A 824 9.76 -7.99 -32.03
N VAL A 825 8.95 -7.69 -31.01
CA VAL A 825 7.91 -6.66 -31.06
C VAL A 825 8.50 -5.27 -31.32
N LEU A 826 9.62 -4.94 -30.69
CA LEU A 826 10.36 -3.70 -30.95
C LEU A 826 10.90 -3.63 -32.40
N ARG A 827 11.40 -4.74 -32.95
CA ARG A 827 11.77 -4.81 -34.37
C ARG A 827 10.56 -4.66 -35.32
N CYS A 828 9.34 -4.98 -34.91
CA CYS A 828 8.16 -4.77 -35.76
C CYS A 828 7.86 -3.28 -35.95
N VAL A 829 8.07 -2.46 -34.92
CA VAL A 829 7.83 -1.01 -34.95
C VAL A 829 9.07 -0.18 -35.33
N ASP A 830 10.14 -0.84 -35.80
CA ASP A 830 11.39 -0.17 -36.14
C ASP A 830 11.17 0.89 -37.23
N PRO A 831 11.75 2.11 -37.11
CA PRO A 831 11.64 3.13 -38.14
C PRO A 831 12.18 2.68 -39.50
N ASP A 832 13.16 1.77 -39.56
CA ASP A 832 13.65 1.18 -40.82
C ASP A 832 12.78 -0.02 -41.26
N PRO A 833 12.07 0.07 -42.40
CA PRO A 833 11.29 -1.05 -42.94
C PRO A 833 12.11 -2.32 -43.18
N ALA A 834 13.40 -2.20 -43.52
CA ALA A 834 14.26 -3.34 -43.86
C ALA A 834 14.67 -4.20 -42.65
N VAL A 835 14.50 -3.69 -41.42
CA VAL A 835 14.84 -4.39 -40.17
C VAL A 835 13.66 -5.19 -39.62
N ARG A 836 12.44 -4.86 -40.06
CA ARG A 836 11.18 -5.47 -39.60
C ARG A 836 11.12 -6.95 -39.98
N PRO A 837 10.69 -7.85 -39.06
CA PRO A 837 10.49 -9.26 -39.37
C PRO A 837 9.28 -9.45 -40.28
N THR A 838 9.16 -10.61 -40.93
CA THR A 838 7.91 -10.97 -41.61
C THR A 838 6.84 -11.34 -40.58
N ALA A 839 5.57 -11.12 -40.90
CA ALA A 839 4.47 -11.51 -40.02
C ALA A 839 4.42 -13.03 -39.73
N ALA A 840 4.97 -13.86 -40.63
CA ALA A 840 5.12 -15.30 -40.41
C ALA A 840 6.14 -15.62 -39.29
N GLU A 841 7.30 -14.94 -39.27
CA GLU A 841 8.28 -15.06 -38.18
C GLU A 841 7.69 -14.61 -36.84
N VAL A 842 6.85 -13.58 -36.87
CA VAL A 842 6.14 -13.08 -35.68
C VAL A 842 5.16 -14.12 -35.14
N ALA A 843 4.36 -14.72 -36.02
CA ALA A 843 3.44 -15.79 -35.67
C ALA A 843 4.15 -17.04 -35.12
N GLU A 844 5.28 -17.45 -35.72
CA GLU A 844 6.07 -18.61 -35.28
C GLU A 844 6.67 -18.41 -33.87
N LEU A 845 7.17 -17.20 -33.56
CA LEU A 845 7.65 -16.92 -32.21
C LEU A 845 6.50 -16.91 -31.20
N LEU A 846 5.38 -16.26 -31.50
CA LEU A 846 4.20 -16.25 -30.64
C LEU A 846 3.65 -17.65 -30.39
N ALA A 847 3.58 -18.52 -31.40
CA ALA A 847 3.13 -19.91 -31.26
C ALA A 847 4.01 -20.71 -30.28
N ARG A 848 5.34 -20.50 -30.27
CA ARG A 848 6.25 -21.11 -29.28
C ARG A 848 5.97 -20.63 -27.85
N TYR A 849 5.65 -19.35 -27.66
CA TYR A 849 5.26 -18.82 -26.34
C TYR A 849 3.87 -19.29 -25.90
N VAL A 850 2.91 -19.41 -26.82
CA VAL A 850 1.60 -20.04 -26.55
C VAL A 850 1.80 -21.48 -26.10
N ALA A 851 2.55 -22.31 -26.83
CA ALA A 851 2.81 -23.70 -26.47
C ALA A 851 3.51 -23.83 -25.11
N ARG A 852 4.53 -23.00 -24.83
CA ARG A 852 5.23 -22.97 -23.53
C ARG A 852 4.30 -22.58 -22.37
N THR A 853 3.38 -21.65 -22.61
CA THR A 853 2.41 -21.17 -21.61
C THR A 853 1.27 -22.19 -21.41
N ARG A 854 0.82 -22.85 -22.48
CA ARG A 854 -0.10 -24.01 -22.42
C ARG A 854 0.51 -25.11 -21.55
N LEU A 855 1.77 -25.51 -21.78
CA LEU A 855 2.44 -26.53 -20.97
C LEU A 855 2.57 -26.17 -19.48
N HIS A 856 2.61 -24.89 -19.12
CA HIS A 856 2.53 -24.44 -17.71
C HIS A 856 1.11 -24.54 -17.14
N LEU A 857 0.08 -24.24 -17.94
CA LEU A 857 -1.33 -24.23 -17.52
C LEU A 857 -1.99 -25.62 -17.56
N ASP A 858 -1.67 -26.45 -18.56
CA ASP A 858 -2.05 -27.87 -18.64
C ASP A 858 -1.26 -28.72 -17.65
N GLY A 859 -0.06 -28.29 -17.22
CA GLY A 859 0.61 -28.85 -16.04
C GLY A 859 -0.18 -28.64 -14.75
N ALA A 860 -1.00 -27.58 -14.71
CA ALA A 860 -1.93 -27.28 -13.61
C ALA A 860 -3.37 -27.78 -13.85
N ARG A 861 -3.68 -28.37 -15.02
CA ARG A 861 -4.87 -29.22 -15.17
C ARG A 861 -4.57 -30.58 -14.56
N PRO A 862 -5.40 -31.11 -13.65
CA PRO A 862 -5.24 -32.48 -13.20
C PRO A 862 -5.42 -33.41 -14.40
N ARG A 863 -4.40 -34.25 -14.67
CA ARG A 863 -4.59 -35.39 -15.57
C ARG A 863 -5.63 -36.31 -14.93
N ALA A 864 -6.84 -36.32 -15.48
CA ALA A 864 -7.84 -37.35 -15.24
C ALA A 864 -7.38 -38.66 -15.92
N GLY A 865 -6.36 -39.27 -15.32
CA GLY A 865 -5.63 -40.43 -15.82
C GLY A 865 -4.60 -40.79 -14.77
N GLY A 866 -4.99 -41.68 -13.86
CA GLY A 866 -4.27 -41.87 -12.61
C GLY A 866 -2.93 -42.57 -12.78
N ASP A 867 -1.91 -42.01 -12.13
CA ASP A 867 -0.98 -42.83 -11.37
C ASP A 867 -1.43 -42.81 -9.90
N GLY A 868 -1.39 -43.96 -9.24
CA GLY A 868 -1.84 -44.12 -7.86
C GLY A 868 -0.95 -43.40 -6.84
N PRO A 869 -1.31 -43.42 -5.54
CA PRO A 869 -0.49 -42.82 -4.49
C PRO A 869 0.95 -43.32 -4.58
N ALA A 870 1.90 -42.38 -4.65
CA ALA A 870 3.32 -42.66 -4.86
C ALA A 870 3.82 -43.79 -3.96
N ALA A 871 4.57 -44.73 -4.54
CA ALA A 871 4.93 -46.00 -3.92
C ALA A 871 5.42 -45.83 -2.47
N ARG A 872 4.85 -46.61 -1.55
CA ARG A 872 5.21 -46.57 -0.12
C ARG A 872 6.64 -47.07 0.07
N VAL A 873 7.56 -46.13 0.23
CA VAL A 873 8.99 -46.35 0.42
C VAL A 873 9.28 -46.77 1.88
N PRO A 874 10.00 -47.89 2.12
CA PRO A 874 10.43 -48.27 3.47
C PRO A 874 11.38 -47.23 4.09
N LEU A 875 11.08 -46.83 5.32
CA LEU A 875 11.92 -45.89 6.08
C LEU A 875 13.26 -46.52 6.49
N THR A 876 14.34 -45.77 6.26
CA THR A 876 15.68 -46.01 6.80
C THR A 876 16.14 -44.71 7.50
N PRO A 877 15.58 -44.39 8.68
CA PRO A 877 15.92 -43.15 9.38
C PRO A 877 17.40 -43.17 9.79
N PRO A 878 18.08 -42.01 9.79
CA PRO A 878 19.46 -41.92 10.23
C PRO A 878 19.58 -42.31 11.71
N PRO A 879 20.74 -42.84 12.15
CA PRO A 879 20.95 -43.22 13.54
C PRO A 879 20.79 -42.00 14.46
N PRO A 880 20.21 -42.16 15.66
CA PRO A 880 20.06 -41.06 16.61
C PRO A 880 21.44 -40.56 17.08
N ASP A 881 21.62 -39.24 17.12
CA ASP A 881 22.90 -38.62 17.50
C ASP A 881 23.39 -39.07 18.87
N ALA A 882 24.52 -39.79 18.89
CA ALA A 882 25.12 -40.28 20.10
C ALA A 882 25.64 -39.12 20.96
N GLY A 883 24.99 -38.89 22.11
CA GLY A 883 25.40 -37.91 23.12
C GLY A 883 24.53 -36.65 23.23
N VAL A 884 23.56 -36.44 22.34
CA VAL A 884 22.60 -35.32 22.50
C VAL A 884 21.49 -35.73 23.48
N PRO A 885 21.32 -35.05 24.64
CA PRO A 885 20.27 -35.40 25.58
C PRO A 885 18.89 -35.09 24.99
N ARG A 886 18.00 -36.10 24.98
CA ARG A 886 16.64 -35.95 24.44
C ARG A 886 15.88 -34.80 25.15
N PRO A 887 15.17 -33.92 24.41
CA PRO A 887 14.43 -32.81 25.01
C PRO A 887 13.35 -33.32 26.00
N VAL A 888 13.36 -32.78 27.22
CA VAL A 888 12.41 -33.19 28.26
C VAL A 888 11.05 -32.51 28.05
N LEU A 889 10.04 -33.30 27.68
CA LEU A 889 8.65 -32.86 27.61
C LEU A 889 8.07 -32.60 29.02
N ARG A 890 7.33 -31.50 29.19
CA ARG A 890 6.77 -31.10 30.48
C ARG A 890 5.41 -31.77 30.76
N LEU A 891 5.46 -33.06 31.06
CA LEU A 891 4.27 -33.86 31.37
C LEU A 891 3.57 -33.41 32.69
N PRO A 892 2.28 -33.77 32.89
CA PRO A 892 1.58 -33.58 34.15
C PRO A 892 2.36 -34.15 35.37
N ARG A 893 2.23 -33.49 36.52
CA ARG A 893 3.02 -33.82 37.72
C ARG A 893 2.52 -35.05 38.48
N PHE A 894 1.22 -35.32 38.52
CA PHE A 894 0.60 -36.33 39.39
C PHE A 894 -0.53 -37.10 38.71
N GLY A 895 -0.88 -38.26 39.28
CA GLY A 895 -2.13 -38.98 39.01
C GLY A 895 -2.25 -39.63 37.61
N ALA A 896 -3.47 -40.00 37.27
CA ALA A 896 -3.80 -40.71 36.02
C ALA A 896 -3.38 -39.92 34.75
N ALA A 897 -3.48 -38.59 34.78
CA ALA A 897 -3.08 -37.74 33.65
C ALA A 897 -1.58 -37.86 33.30
N ARG A 898 -0.70 -38.06 34.30
CA ARG A 898 0.73 -38.33 34.04
C ARG A 898 0.93 -39.70 33.38
N LYS A 899 0.21 -40.72 33.86
CA LYS A 899 0.27 -42.08 33.30
C LYS A 899 -0.23 -42.10 31.86
N GLU A 900 -1.33 -41.41 31.57
CA GLU A 900 -1.89 -41.35 30.22
C GLU A 900 -0.97 -40.59 29.23
N ALA A 901 -0.40 -39.46 29.64
CA ALA A 901 0.57 -38.74 28.81
C ALA A 901 1.84 -39.58 28.54
N GLN A 902 2.28 -40.39 29.52
CA GLN A 902 3.38 -41.34 29.36
C GLN A 902 3.01 -42.50 28.41
N ASN A 903 1.81 -43.08 28.54
CA ASN A 903 1.30 -44.10 27.62
C ASN A 903 1.23 -43.56 26.18
N ARG A 904 0.78 -42.31 25.97
CA ARG A 904 0.79 -41.65 24.66
C ARG A 904 2.20 -41.50 24.11
N LEU A 905 3.15 -41.07 24.95
CA LEU A 905 4.56 -40.95 24.56
C LEU A 905 5.18 -42.31 24.16
N GLU A 906 4.75 -43.40 24.77
CA GLU A 906 5.15 -44.77 24.38
C GLU A 906 4.52 -45.20 23.06
N ARG A 907 3.23 -44.93 22.84
CA ARG A 907 2.57 -45.15 21.53
C ARG A 907 3.21 -44.32 20.41
N LEU A 908 3.57 -43.07 20.70
CA LEU A 908 4.26 -42.18 19.77
C LEU A 908 5.66 -42.67 19.35
N ARG A 909 6.26 -43.61 20.09
CA ARG A 909 7.57 -44.22 19.79
C ARG A 909 7.49 -45.52 19.00
N ALA A 910 6.30 -46.00 18.68
CA ALA A 910 6.15 -47.16 17.81
C ALA A 910 6.82 -46.89 16.44
N PRO A 911 7.54 -47.86 15.85
CA PRO A 911 8.11 -47.71 14.52
C PRO A 911 7.02 -47.39 13.48
N VAL A 912 7.28 -46.41 12.62
CA VAL A 912 6.41 -46.13 11.47
C VAL A 912 7.06 -46.78 10.24
N PRO A 913 6.34 -47.54 9.40
CA PRO A 913 6.95 -48.26 8.28
C PRO A 913 7.28 -47.38 7.06
N HIS A 914 6.54 -46.28 6.86
CA HIS A 914 6.66 -45.39 5.70
C HIS A 914 6.50 -43.92 6.15
N SER A 915 7.08 -42.96 5.43
CA SER A 915 6.95 -41.53 5.75
C SER A 915 5.49 -41.07 5.72
N ARG A 916 5.05 -40.30 6.73
CA ARG A 916 3.73 -39.67 6.81
C ARG A 916 3.79 -38.19 6.44
N ARG A 917 2.93 -37.77 5.51
CA ARG A 917 2.86 -36.42 4.95
C ARG A 917 1.68 -35.66 5.54
N LEU A 918 1.97 -34.65 6.35
CA LEU A 918 0.98 -33.87 7.10
C LEU A 918 0.95 -32.44 6.55
N THR A 919 -0.21 -31.94 6.13
CA THR A 919 -0.33 -30.57 5.59
C THR A 919 -1.14 -29.69 6.54
N LEU A 920 -0.60 -28.52 6.88
CA LEU A 920 -1.19 -27.59 7.85
C LEU A 920 -1.73 -26.33 7.16
N ILE A 921 -3.05 -26.25 7.04
CA ILE A 921 -3.80 -25.13 6.46
C ILE A 921 -4.48 -24.29 7.54
N GLY A 922 -4.71 -23.01 7.27
CA GLY A 922 -5.34 -22.09 8.21
C GLY A 922 -6.78 -21.78 7.81
N ALA A 923 -7.70 -21.77 8.78
CA ALA A 923 -9.08 -21.32 8.56
C ALA A 923 -9.16 -19.80 8.30
N TYR A 924 -8.15 -19.06 8.76
CA TYR A 924 -7.98 -17.62 8.59
C TYR A 924 -6.55 -17.20 8.89
N HIS A 925 -6.24 -15.92 8.67
CA HIS A 925 -5.02 -15.28 9.18
C HIS A 925 -4.90 -15.46 10.71
N TYR A 926 -3.67 -15.62 11.21
CA TYR A 926 -3.36 -15.82 12.63
C TYR A 926 -4.05 -17.01 13.32
N SER A 927 -4.49 -18.01 12.56
CA SER A 927 -5.12 -19.26 13.05
C SER A 927 -4.20 -20.17 13.90
N GLY A 928 -3.02 -19.71 14.32
CA GLY A 928 -2.01 -20.53 15.00
C GLY A 928 -1.31 -21.54 14.07
N ARG A 929 -1.47 -21.40 12.75
CA ARG A 929 -1.07 -22.34 11.71
C ARG A 929 0.41 -22.75 11.78
N ALA A 930 1.33 -21.83 11.50
CA ALA A 930 2.78 -22.07 11.57
C ALA A 930 3.26 -22.44 12.99
N THR A 931 2.66 -21.86 14.04
CA THR A 931 2.94 -22.25 15.42
C THR A 931 2.59 -23.72 15.67
N THR A 932 1.48 -24.21 15.13
CA THR A 932 1.07 -25.62 15.21
C THR A 932 2.08 -26.52 14.51
N THR A 933 2.54 -26.14 13.31
CA THR A 933 3.59 -26.86 12.56
C THR A 933 4.87 -27.00 13.39
N MET A 934 5.36 -25.90 13.94
CA MET A 934 6.61 -25.86 14.70
C MET A 934 6.52 -26.62 16.04
N VAL A 935 5.39 -26.54 16.74
CA VAL A 935 5.16 -27.24 18.00
C VAL A 935 4.97 -28.75 17.76
N LEU A 936 4.13 -29.12 16.80
CA LEU A 936 3.87 -30.53 16.46
C LEU A 936 5.14 -31.22 15.96
N GLY A 937 5.87 -30.61 15.02
CA GLY A 937 7.12 -31.16 14.50
C GLY A 937 8.20 -31.31 15.56
N SER A 938 8.35 -30.30 16.44
CA SER A 938 9.30 -30.37 17.56
C SER A 938 8.92 -31.41 18.61
N LEU A 939 7.62 -31.62 18.85
CA LEU A 939 7.14 -32.63 19.78
C LEU A 939 7.34 -34.04 19.22
N LEU A 940 7.03 -34.27 17.93
CA LEU A 940 7.26 -35.55 17.25
C LEU A 940 8.74 -35.94 17.26
N ALA A 941 9.63 -35.02 16.87
CA ALA A 941 11.07 -35.23 16.88
C ALA A 941 11.60 -35.56 18.29
N ALA A 942 11.22 -34.76 19.30
CA ALA A 942 11.65 -34.99 20.69
C ALA A 942 11.07 -36.28 21.32
N ALA A 943 9.84 -36.64 20.97
CA ALA A 943 9.18 -37.83 21.47
C ALA A 943 9.86 -39.12 20.97
N ARG A 944 10.15 -39.16 19.67
CA ARG A 944 10.69 -40.33 18.96
C ARG A 944 12.22 -40.43 19.08
N GLY A 945 12.92 -39.30 18.92
CA GLY A 945 14.38 -39.27 18.73
C GLY A 945 14.79 -39.59 17.31
N GLU A 946 13.90 -39.31 16.34
CA GLU A 946 14.08 -39.49 14.89
C GLU A 946 13.89 -38.10 14.24
N PRO A 947 14.53 -37.81 13.08
CA PRO A 947 14.39 -36.51 12.43
C PRO A 947 12.97 -36.32 11.87
N VAL A 948 12.42 -35.13 12.05
CA VAL A 948 11.16 -34.71 11.43
C VAL A 948 11.47 -33.54 10.51
N LEU A 949 10.86 -33.50 9.33
CA LEU A 949 11.00 -32.38 8.40
C LEU A 949 9.78 -31.48 8.48
N ALA A 950 9.98 -30.17 8.54
CA ALA A 950 8.96 -29.16 8.26
C ALA A 950 9.41 -28.26 7.11
N LEU A 951 8.49 -27.93 6.21
CA LEU A 951 8.79 -27.17 5.00
C LEU A 951 7.67 -26.18 4.66
N ASP A 952 8.02 -24.98 4.19
CA ASP A 952 7.03 -24.03 3.66
C ASP A 952 6.43 -24.58 2.36
N GLY A 953 5.11 -24.73 2.33
CA GLY A 953 4.40 -25.50 1.31
C GLY A 953 3.94 -24.73 0.07
N SER A 954 4.08 -23.41 0.04
CA SER A 954 3.63 -22.58 -1.09
C SER A 954 4.78 -22.23 -2.04
N ALA A 955 4.44 -21.98 -3.31
CA ALA A 955 5.36 -21.55 -4.36
C ALA A 955 5.84 -20.08 -4.22
N SER A 956 5.23 -19.29 -3.32
CA SER A 956 5.44 -17.83 -3.20
C SER A 956 5.42 -17.29 -1.77
N GLU A 957 4.94 -18.06 -0.78
CA GLU A 957 4.74 -17.62 0.60
C GLU A 957 5.29 -18.65 1.60
N GLY A 958 5.87 -18.15 2.69
CA GLY A 958 6.33 -18.96 3.81
C GLY A 958 6.00 -18.31 5.15
N SER A 959 6.00 -19.10 6.23
CA SER A 959 5.75 -18.62 7.60
C SER A 959 6.71 -19.23 8.63
N LEU A 960 7.45 -20.28 8.29
CA LEU A 960 8.34 -20.96 9.23
C LEU A 960 9.60 -20.15 9.59
N ASP A 961 10.03 -19.22 8.73
CA ASP A 961 11.25 -18.40 8.90
C ASP A 961 11.30 -17.67 10.25
N ALA A 962 10.16 -17.11 10.68
CA ALA A 962 10.04 -16.34 11.91
C ALA A 962 10.50 -17.09 13.18
N PHE A 963 10.45 -18.43 13.15
CA PHE A 963 10.81 -19.29 14.28
C PHE A 963 12.31 -19.69 14.28
N LEU A 964 13.10 -19.28 13.28
CA LEU A 964 14.47 -19.77 13.06
C LEU A 964 15.53 -18.70 13.40
N THR A 965 16.23 -18.88 14.52
CA THR A 965 17.28 -17.92 14.96
C THR A 965 18.58 -17.98 14.15
N ARG A 966 18.90 -19.14 13.55
CA ARG A 966 20.08 -19.34 12.68
C ARG A 966 19.67 -20.16 11.46
N ARG A 967 18.84 -19.53 10.61
CA ARG A 967 18.23 -20.12 9.41
C ARG A 967 19.29 -20.51 8.37
N ASN A 968 19.20 -21.73 7.84
CA ASN A 968 19.88 -22.12 6.60
C ASN A 968 19.32 -21.30 5.43
N PRO A 969 20.14 -20.73 4.53
CA PRO A 969 19.63 -19.92 3.42
C PRO A 969 18.77 -20.70 2.42
N ALA A 970 18.94 -22.02 2.33
CA ALA A 970 18.29 -22.89 1.36
C ALA A 970 16.76 -22.95 1.51
N VAL A 971 16.07 -23.09 0.37
CA VAL A 971 14.60 -23.23 0.25
C VAL A 971 14.23 -24.59 -0.35
N VAL A 972 12.93 -24.90 -0.47
CA VAL A 972 12.43 -26.18 -0.98
C VAL A 972 13.00 -26.53 -2.36
N ARG A 973 13.12 -25.54 -3.26
CA ARG A 973 13.79 -25.70 -4.56
C ARG A 973 15.23 -26.18 -4.46
N ASP A 974 15.97 -25.72 -3.45
CA ASP A 974 17.38 -26.08 -3.28
C ASP A 974 17.56 -27.51 -2.74
N LEU A 975 16.50 -28.12 -2.19
CA LEU A 975 16.43 -29.57 -1.96
C LEU A 975 16.04 -30.29 -3.25
N ALA A 976 15.04 -29.78 -3.98
CA ALA A 976 14.61 -30.35 -5.26
C ALA A 976 15.74 -30.39 -6.32
N ALA A 977 16.74 -29.51 -6.20
CA ALA A 977 17.92 -29.46 -7.06
C ALA A 977 19.04 -30.47 -6.68
N LEU A 978 18.88 -31.24 -5.59
CA LEU A 978 19.79 -32.33 -5.24
C LEU A 978 19.65 -33.52 -6.21
N SER A 979 20.54 -34.51 -6.09
CA SER A 979 20.43 -35.73 -6.89
C SER A 979 19.10 -36.49 -6.59
N PRO A 980 18.60 -37.35 -7.50
CA PRO A 980 17.32 -38.07 -7.28
C PRO A 980 17.31 -39.00 -6.07
N THR A 981 18.49 -39.45 -5.62
CA THR A 981 18.68 -40.28 -4.42
C THR A 981 19.78 -39.68 -3.55
N PRO A 982 19.53 -38.52 -2.91
CA PRO A 982 20.57 -37.79 -2.20
C PRO A 982 20.86 -38.49 -0.87
N ALA A 983 22.09 -38.37 -0.38
CA ALA A 983 22.43 -38.86 0.94
C ALA A 983 21.74 -38.00 2.01
N TYR A 984 21.40 -38.58 3.17
CA TYR A 984 20.78 -37.81 4.27
C TYR A 984 21.61 -36.56 4.62
N GLU A 985 22.95 -36.65 4.64
CA GLU A 985 23.86 -35.53 4.89
C GLU A 985 23.72 -34.36 3.88
N GLU A 986 23.35 -34.63 2.63
CA GLU A 986 23.13 -33.59 1.61
C GLU A 986 21.81 -32.83 1.87
N ILE A 987 20.75 -33.53 2.27
CA ILE A 987 19.48 -32.93 2.67
C ILE A 987 19.70 -32.13 3.97
N ARG A 988 20.33 -32.75 4.96
CA ARG A 988 20.79 -32.19 6.25
C ARG A 988 21.57 -30.88 6.02
N ALA A 989 22.51 -30.82 5.08
CA ALA A 989 23.24 -29.59 4.76
C ALA A 989 22.35 -28.43 4.26
N ARG A 990 21.10 -28.69 3.85
CA ARG A 990 20.12 -27.69 3.38
C ARG A 990 18.98 -27.40 4.36
N THR A 991 18.90 -28.05 5.53
CA THR A 991 17.85 -27.79 6.52
C THR A 991 18.37 -27.09 7.78
N THR A 992 17.51 -26.34 8.47
CA THR A 992 17.76 -25.74 9.78
C THR A 992 17.36 -26.71 10.89
N ARG A 993 18.33 -27.30 11.59
CA ARG A 993 18.10 -28.33 12.63
C ARG A 993 17.97 -27.70 14.02
N LEU A 994 16.77 -27.79 14.59
CA LEU A 994 16.44 -27.22 15.89
C LEU A 994 16.86 -28.13 17.06
N PRO A 995 16.99 -27.60 18.29
CA PRO A 995 17.31 -28.41 19.49
C PRO A 995 16.30 -29.52 19.80
N SER A 996 15.10 -29.49 19.20
CA SER A 996 14.09 -30.55 19.29
C SER A 996 14.36 -31.77 18.42
N GLY A 997 15.28 -31.66 17.43
CA GLY A 997 15.45 -32.63 16.34
C GLY A 997 14.56 -32.34 15.11
N LEU A 998 13.72 -31.29 15.16
CA LEU A 998 12.97 -30.82 14.00
C LEU A 998 13.93 -30.13 13.01
N GLU A 999 13.89 -30.57 11.76
CA GLU A 999 14.58 -29.95 10.63
C GLU A 999 13.62 -29.10 9.83
N VAL A 1000 14.00 -27.85 9.52
CA VAL A 1000 13.12 -26.87 8.88
C VAL A 1000 13.73 -26.31 7.60
N VAL A 1001 12.94 -26.34 6.52
CA VAL A 1001 13.23 -25.68 5.24
C VAL A 1001 12.20 -24.56 5.06
N ALA A 1002 12.59 -23.34 5.42
CA ALA A 1002 11.74 -22.17 5.28
C ALA A 1002 12.13 -21.35 4.05
N HIS A 1003 11.16 -20.70 3.41
CA HIS A 1003 11.43 -19.52 2.60
C HIS A 1003 11.99 -18.40 3.48
N ARG A 1004 12.66 -17.39 2.90
CA ARG A 1004 13.03 -16.18 3.66
C ARG A 1004 11.77 -15.33 3.90
N GLY A 1005 11.71 -14.49 4.94
CA GLY A 1005 10.58 -13.57 5.11
C GLY A 1005 10.33 -12.68 3.87
N GLY A 1006 9.12 -12.71 3.33
CA GLY A 1006 8.68 -11.93 2.15
C GLY A 1006 7.81 -12.74 1.18
N HIS A 1007 7.28 -12.07 0.15
CA HIS A 1007 6.62 -12.71 -0.98
C HIS A 1007 7.61 -12.96 -2.12
N PHE A 1008 7.63 -14.17 -2.67
CA PHE A 1008 8.48 -14.57 -3.79
C PHE A 1008 7.72 -14.60 -5.11
N SER A 1009 8.43 -14.44 -6.22
CA SER A 1009 7.89 -14.74 -7.55
C SER A 1009 7.39 -16.18 -7.57
N PRO A 1010 6.12 -16.45 -7.94
CA PRO A 1010 5.56 -17.79 -7.92
C PRO A 1010 6.42 -18.76 -8.73
N ASN A 1011 6.93 -19.81 -8.08
CA ASN A 1011 7.77 -20.79 -8.77
C ASN A 1011 6.92 -21.69 -9.70
N PRO A 1012 7.08 -21.62 -11.03
CA PRO A 1012 6.27 -22.41 -11.96
C PRO A 1012 6.57 -23.92 -11.92
N ALA A 1013 7.74 -24.32 -11.43
CA ALA A 1013 8.13 -25.72 -11.29
C ALA A 1013 7.77 -26.32 -9.91
N HIS A 1014 7.07 -25.56 -9.06
CA HIS A 1014 6.80 -25.94 -7.67
C HIS A 1014 6.15 -27.33 -7.53
N GLN A 1015 5.23 -27.71 -8.43
CA GLN A 1015 4.58 -29.02 -8.38
C GLN A 1015 5.56 -30.18 -8.59
N GLN A 1016 6.46 -30.09 -9.59
CA GLN A 1016 7.46 -31.12 -9.83
C GLN A 1016 8.52 -31.10 -8.72
N GLU A 1017 8.99 -29.93 -8.30
CA GLU A 1017 9.97 -29.77 -7.23
C GLU A 1017 9.46 -30.32 -5.89
N TYR A 1018 8.23 -30.01 -5.50
CA TYR A 1018 7.61 -30.47 -4.26
C TYR A 1018 7.46 -32.00 -4.26
N ALA A 1019 6.95 -32.58 -5.34
CA ALA A 1019 6.88 -34.04 -5.50
C ALA A 1019 8.27 -34.70 -5.45
N HIS A 1020 9.30 -34.06 -6.03
CA HIS A 1020 10.68 -34.54 -5.99
C HIS A 1020 11.25 -34.51 -4.56
N VAL A 1021 11.06 -33.41 -3.82
CA VAL A 1021 11.48 -33.30 -2.41
C VAL A 1021 10.80 -34.35 -1.54
N LEU A 1022 9.50 -34.61 -1.75
CA LEU A 1022 8.80 -35.69 -1.05
C LEU A 1022 9.34 -37.08 -1.38
N ALA A 1023 9.79 -37.33 -2.61
CA ALA A 1023 10.44 -38.59 -2.98
C ALA A 1023 11.83 -38.74 -2.34
N GLN A 1024 12.67 -37.70 -2.43
CA GLN A 1024 14.02 -37.66 -1.83
C GLN A 1024 13.99 -37.84 -0.30
N THR A 1025 12.98 -37.27 0.37
CA THR A 1025 12.88 -37.27 1.84
C THR A 1025 12.14 -38.49 2.41
N ALA A 1026 11.34 -39.20 1.60
CA ALA A 1026 10.53 -40.34 2.05
C ALA A 1026 11.33 -41.49 2.69
N HIS A 1027 12.60 -41.66 2.32
CA HIS A 1027 13.48 -42.68 2.91
C HIS A 1027 13.94 -42.33 4.33
N TYR A 1028 14.09 -41.05 4.68
CA TYR A 1028 14.82 -40.63 5.88
C TYR A 1028 13.96 -40.02 6.98
N TYR A 1029 12.84 -39.38 6.63
CA TYR A 1029 12.00 -38.63 7.57
C TYR A 1029 10.66 -39.36 7.81
N PRO A 1030 10.40 -39.92 9.01
CA PRO A 1030 9.14 -40.57 9.32
C PRO A 1030 7.92 -39.64 9.27
N PHE A 1031 8.14 -38.33 9.42
CA PHE A 1031 7.12 -37.29 9.25
C PHE A 1031 7.66 -36.13 8.43
N VAL A 1032 6.86 -35.68 7.46
CA VAL A 1032 7.06 -34.44 6.71
C VAL A 1032 5.84 -33.54 6.92
N LEU A 1033 6.05 -32.35 7.49
CA LEU A 1033 5.03 -31.35 7.77
C LEU A 1033 5.10 -30.21 6.76
N THR A 1034 4.04 -30.00 6.00
CA THR A 1034 3.94 -28.97 4.96
C THR A 1034 3.14 -27.77 5.46
N ASP A 1035 3.79 -26.61 5.51
CA ASP A 1035 3.28 -25.37 6.08
C ASP A 1035 2.63 -24.50 4.99
N TRP A 1036 1.33 -24.71 4.73
CA TRP A 1036 0.62 -23.98 3.68
C TRP A 1036 0.24 -22.56 4.17
N ALA A 1037 1.11 -21.59 3.89
CA ALA A 1037 0.93 -20.20 4.30
C ALA A 1037 -0.30 -19.48 3.70
N PRO A 1038 -0.61 -19.60 2.39
CA PRO A 1038 -1.73 -18.87 1.78
C PRO A 1038 -3.09 -19.26 2.36
N LEU A 1039 -3.98 -18.28 2.57
CA LEU A 1039 -5.35 -18.56 3.02
C LEU A 1039 -6.23 -19.19 1.92
N ARG A 1040 -5.85 -19.02 0.64
CA ARG A 1040 -6.53 -19.64 -0.49
C ARG A 1040 -5.82 -20.93 -0.88
N LEU A 1041 -6.61 -21.95 -1.22
CA LEU A 1041 -6.13 -23.16 -1.87
C LEU A 1041 -6.23 -22.91 -3.37
N ASP A 1042 -5.17 -22.33 -3.96
CA ASP A 1042 -5.10 -22.09 -5.40
C ASP A 1042 -4.61 -23.33 -6.17
N GLY A 1043 -4.36 -23.21 -7.47
CA GLY A 1043 -3.89 -24.31 -8.30
C GLY A 1043 -2.59 -24.98 -7.78
N SER A 1044 -1.70 -24.23 -7.12
CA SER A 1044 -0.48 -24.79 -6.54
C SER A 1044 -0.73 -25.59 -5.26
N ALA A 1045 -1.83 -25.33 -4.54
CA ALA A 1045 -2.25 -26.14 -3.39
C ALA A 1045 -2.59 -27.58 -3.77
N THR A 1046 -3.06 -27.82 -5.01
CA THR A 1046 -3.36 -29.17 -5.52
C THR A 1046 -2.14 -30.10 -5.43
N ALA A 1047 -0.95 -29.61 -5.80
CA ALA A 1047 0.29 -30.40 -5.72
C ALA A 1047 0.57 -30.92 -4.29
N VAL A 1048 0.32 -30.08 -3.29
CA VAL A 1048 0.49 -30.40 -1.87
C VAL A 1048 -0.63 -31.33 -1.36
N LEU A 1049 -1.89 -30.99 -1.65
CA LEU A 1049 -3.06 -31.72 -1.18
C LEU A 1049 -3.10 -33.15 -1.70
N ASP A 1050 -2.75 -33.37 -2.98
CA ASP A 1050 -2.76 -34.69 -3.61
C ASP A 1050 -1.67 -35.62 -3.04
N HIS A 1051 -0.66 -35.07 -2.37
CA HIS A 1051 0.39 -35.81 -1.67
C HIS A 1051 0.18 -35.86 -0.14
N THR A 1052 -0.93 -35.34 0.38
CA THR A 1052 -1.20 -35.25 1.83
C THR A 1052 -1.86 -36.52 2.36
N ASP A 1053 -1.22 -37.22 3.32
CA ASP A 1053 -1.82 -38.36 4.01
C ASP A 1053 -2.87 -37.94 5.05
N ARG A 1054 -2.62 -36.81 5.75
CA ARG A 1054 -3.57 -36.22 6.70
C ARG A 1054 -3.49 -34.69 6.74
N LEU A 1055 -4.64 -34.05 6.53
CA LEU A 1055 -4.80 -32.61 6.61
C LEU A 1055 -4.99 -32.16 8.07
N ILE A 1056 -4.37 -31.05 8.45
CA ILE A 1056 -4.56 -30.38 9.75
C ILE A 1056 -5.05 -28.96 9.47
N LEU A 1057 -6.28 -28.66 9.90
CA LEU A 1057 -6.92 -27.36 9.75
C LEU A 1057 -6.86 -26.59 11.07
N CYS A 1058 -6.06 -25.54 11.11
CA CYS A 1058 -5.89 -24.68 12.27
C CYS A 1058 -6.96 -23.56 12.29
N CYS A 1059 -7.59 -23.32 13.43
CA CYS A 1059 -8.51 -22.21 13.66
C CYS A 1059 -8.39 -21.69 15.11
N SER A 1060 -9.12 -20.63 15.46
CA SER A 1060 -9.32 -20.28 16.87
C SER A 1060 -10.68 -20.74 17.38
N THR A 1061 -10.95 -20.55 18.67
CA THR A 1061 -12.24 -20.83 19.31
C THR A 1061 -13.32 -19.73 19.09
N GLU A 1062 -13.07 -18.71 18.27
CA GLU A 1062 -14.08 -17.67 17.96
C GLU A 1062 -15.09 -18.17 16.92
N GLU A 1063 -16.38 -17.95 17.15
CA GLU A 1063 -17.48 -18.53 16.34
C GLU A 1063 -17.34 -18.31 14.82
N TRP A 1064 -17.05 -17.09 14.38
CA TRP A 1064 -16.87 -16.77 12.95
C TRP A 1064 -15.64 -17.44 12.30
N LEU A 1065 -14.65 -17.86 13.11
CA LEU A 1065 -13.48 -18.64 12.68
C LEU A 1065 -13.77 -20.14 12.65
N LEU A 1066 -14.64 -20.63 13.54
CA LEU A 1066 -15.22 -21.97 13.45
C LEU A 1066 -16.04 -22.11 12.15
N ASP A 1067 -16.84 -21.10 11.79
CA ASP A 1067 -17.56 -21.06 10.51
C ASP A 1067 -16.63 -21.10 9.30
N ALA A 1068 -15.47 -20.44 9.38
CA ALA A 1068 -14.48 -20.46 8.30
C ALA A 1068 -13.87 -21.85 8.11
N ALA A 1069 -13.57 -22.55 9.20
CA ALA A 1069 -13.10 -23.93 9.16
C ALA A 1069 -14.13 -24.88 8.51
N VAL A 1070 -15.42 -24.74 8.86
CA VAL A 1070 -16.52 -25.50 8.24
C VAL A 1070 -16.59 -25.26 6.73
N ARG A 1071 -16.49 -24.01 6.28
CA ARG A 1071 -16.50 -23.67 4.84
C ARG A 1071 -15.33 -24.31 4.08
N ILE A 1072 -14.13 -24.32 4.65
CA ILE A 1072 -12.94 -24.88 3.97
C ILE A 1072 -13.06 -26.40 3.77
N LEU A 1073 -13.51 -27.15 4.78
CA LEU A 1073 -13.78 -28.59 4.60
C LEU A 1073 -14.96 -28.85 3.66
N ALA A 1074 -15.93 -27.95 3.56
CA ALA A 1074 -17.01 -28.05 2.57
C ALA A 1074 -16.51 -27.82 1.13
N VAL A 1075 -15.62 -26.84 0.92
CA VAL A 1075 -14.97 -26.59 -0.39
C VAL A 1075 -14.13 -27.81 -0.82
N LEU A 1076 -13.28 -28.35 0.06
CA LEU A 1076 -12.49 -29.54 -0.24
C LEU A 1076 -13.34 -30.76 -0.65
N ARG A 1077 -14.53 -30.92 -0.07
CA ARG A 1077 -15.50 -31.96 -0.48
C ARG A 1077 -16.10 -31.66 -1.86
N GLY A 1078 -16.44 -30.41 -2.14
CA GLY A 1078 -16.89 -29.95 -3.47
C GLY A 1078 -15.84 -30.18 -4.56
N ASP A 1079 -14.57 -30.01 -4.22
CA ASP A 1079 -13.41 -30.24 -5.10
C ASP A 1079 -13.02 -31.75 -5.22
N GLY A 1080 -13.90 -32.66 -4.80
CA GLY A 1080 -13.70 -34.12 -4.90
C GLY A 1080 -12.76 -34.74 -3.86
N ARG A 1081 -12.20 -33.97 -2.93
CA ARG A 1081 -11.28 -34.45 -1.87
C ARG A 1081 -12.02 -34.84 -0.59
N GLU A 1082 -13.14 -35.56 -0.74
CA GLU A 1082 -14.01 -35.93 0.38
C GLU A 1082 -13.29 -36.76 1.45
N GLU A 1083 -12.47 -37.72 1.04
CA GLU A 1083 -11.72 -38.59 1.96
C GLU A 1083 -10.67 -37.81 2.77
N LEU A 1084 -9.97 -36.87 2.15
CA LEU A 1084 -9.01 -36.00 2.83
C LEU A 1084 -9.72 -35.07 3.84
N ALA A 1085 -10.89 -34.54 3.48
CA ALA A 1085 -11.72 -33.72 4.35
C ALA A 1085 -12.38 -34.51 5.50
N ARG A 1086 -12.73 -35.79 5.27
CA ARG A 1086 -13.24 -36.72 6.30
C ARG A 1086 -12.17 -37.05 7.34
N ARG A 1087 -10.93 -37.28 6.90
CA ARG A 1087 -9.79 -37.67 7.76
C ARG A 1087 -9.03 -36.49 8.37
N ALA A 1088 -9.43 -35.25 8.06
CA ALA A 1088 -8.81 -34.02 8.54
C ALA A 1088 -8.86 -33.90 10.07
N LEU A 1089 -7.79 -33.37 10.67
CA LEU A 1089 -7.73 -33.01 12.09
C LEU A 1089 -7.95 -31.51 12.22
N VAL A 1090 -8.71 -31.06 13.21
CA VAL A 1090 -9.00 -29.63 13.42
C VAL A 1090 -8.38 -29.16 14.73
N VAL A 1091 -7.50 -28.16 14.65
CA VAL A 1091 -6.78 -27.60 15.80
C VAL A 1091 -7.41 -26.26 16.15
N ALA A 1092 -8.23 -26.24 17.21
CA ALA A 1092 -8.91 -25.04 17.67
C ALA A 1092 -8.13 -24.40 18.83
N THR A 1093 -7.44 -23.30 18.56
CA THR A 1093 -6.55 -22.62 19.51
C THR A 1093 -7.27 -21.51 20.27
N ASP A 1094 -7.13 -21.50 21.59
CA ASP A 1094 -7.68 -20.47 22.46
C ASP A 1094 -6.74 -19.25 22.52
N LEU A 1095 -7.25 -18.09 22.09
CA LEU A 1095 -6.50 -16.82 22.03
C LEU A 1095 -6.85 -15.85 23.18
N ARG A 1096 -7.88 -16.15 23.99
CA ARG A 1096 -8.35 -15.30 25.11
C ARG A 1096 -8.16 -15.95 26.49
N GLY A 1097 -7.90 -17.26 26.54
CA GLY A 1097 -7.36 -17.99 27.68
C GLY A 1097 -8.29 -18.06 28.90
N PRO A 1098 -8.03 -17.33 30.00
CA PRO A 1098 -8.91 -17.32 31.18
C PRO A 1098 -10.38 -16.96 30.90
N MET A 1099 -10.68 -16.40 29.73
CA MET A 1099 -12.02 -16.02 29.25
C MET A 1099 -12.28 -16.57 27.82
N GLY A 1100 -11.57 -17.63 27.40
CA GLY A 1100 -11.77 -18.26 26.10
C GLY A 1100 -13.13 -18.96 25.99
N GLY A 1101 -13.83 -18.76 24.87
CA GLY A 1101 -15.12 -19.39 24.62
C GLY A 1101 -15.02 -20.92 24.58
N GLU A 1102 -16.06 -21.59 25.08
CA GLU A 1102 -16.19 -23.04 24.91
C GLU A 1102 -16.44 -23.40 23.44
N LEU A 1103 -15.90 -24.54 23.01
CA LEU A 1103 -16.23 -25.06 21.68
C LEU A 1103 -17.67 -25.59 21.68
N PRO A 1104 -18.52 -25.20 20.70
CA PRO A 1104 -19.85 -25.76 20.57
C PRO A 1104 -19.78 -27.29 20.42
N GLN A 1105 -20.62 -28.02 21.16
CA GLN A 1105 -20.65 -29.49 21.09
C GLN A 1105 -20.93 -30.00 19.66
N THR A 1106 -21.73 -29.26 18.90
CA THR A 1106 -22.08 -29.54 17.50
C THR A 1106 -20.96 -29.18 16.50
N PHE A 1107 -19.80 -28.67 16.92
CA PHE A 1107 -18.76 -28.20 16.00
C PHE A 1107 -18.18 -29.34 15.15
N ALA A 1108 -17.94 -30.52 15.72
CA ALA A 1108 -17.47 -31.70 14.99
C ALA A 1108 -18.51 -32.16 13.94
N GLU A 1109 -19.79 -32.20 14.31
CA GLU A 1109 -20.91 -32.53 13.40
C GLU A 1109 -20.99 -31.56 12.22
N ARG A 1110 -20.86 -30.25 12.50
CA ARG A 1110 -20.85 -29.18 11.48
C ARG A 1110 -19.66 -29.30 10.52
N LEU A 1111 -18.50 -29.72 11.02
CA LEU A 1111 -17.31 -30.01 10.22
C LEU A 1111 -17.44 -31.32 9.42
N ARG A 1112 -18.35 -32.22 9.81
CA ARG A 1112 -18.44 -33.63 9.37
C ARG A 1112 -17.12 -34.39 9.61
N VAL A 1113 -16.64 -34.36 10.85
CA VAL A 1113 -15.50 -35.15 11.36
C VAL A 1113 -15.85 -35.72 12.73
N GLU A 1114 -15.16 -36.76 13.17
CA GLU A 1114 -15.37 -37.35 14.49
C GLU A 1114 -14.93 -36.38 15.62
N PRO A 1115 -15.57 -36.40 16.80
CA PRO A 1115 -15.22 -35.52 17.92
C PRO A 1115 -13.73 -35.59 18.32
N GLU A 1116 -13.11 -36.77 18.23
CA GLU A 1116 -11.70 -36.99 18.56
C GLU A 1116 -10.72 -36.37 17.55
N GLN A 1117 -11.18 -35.99 16.36
CA GLN A 1117 -10.39 -35.26 15.36
C GLN A 1117 -10.28 -33.76 15.69
N VAL A 1118 -11.10 -33.23 16.61
CA VAL A 1118 -11.08 -31.83 17.05
C VAL A 1118 -10.21 -31.69 18.31
N VAL A 1119 -9.02 -31.13 18.17
CA VAL A 1119 -8.08 -30.88 19.27
C VAL A 1119 -8.14 -29.42 19.71
N ARG A 1120 -8.67 -29.17 20.91
CA ARG A 1120 -8.59 -27.84 21.54
C ARG A 1120 -7.19 -27.62 22.13
N VAL A 1121 -6.51 -26.56 21.70
CA VAL A 1121 -5.24 -26.11 22.27
C VAL A 1121 -5.50 -24.94 23.22
N PRO A 1122 -5.17 -25.04 24.52
CA PRO A 1122 -5.38 -23.96 25.48
C PRO A 1122 -4.37 -22.84 25.29
N PHE A 1123 -4.73 -21.62 25.74
CA PHE A 1123 -3.84 -20.47 25.69
C PHE A 1123 -2.55 -20.69 26.50
N ASP A 1124 -1.40 -20.54 25.83
CA ASP A 1124 -0.08 -20.63 26.43
C ASP A 1124 0.76 -19.38 26.11
N PRO A 1125 1.10 -18.54 27.13
CA PRO A 1125 1.98 -17.39 26.95
C PRO A 1125 3.34 -17.74 26.35
N ALA A 1126 3.81 -18.98 26.51
CA ALA A 1126 5.06 -19.42 25.89
C ALA A 1126 5.03 -19.34 24.36
N LEU A 1127 3.84 -19.49 23.74
CA LEU A 1127 3.64 -19.48 22.28
C LEU A 1127 3.37 -18.08 21.70
N GLN A 1128 3.39 -17.01 22.51
CA GLN A 1128 3.24 -15.64 22.02
C GLN A 1128 4.49 -15.09 21.33
N SER A 1129 5.66 -15.72 21.55
CA SER A 1129 6.91 -15.39 20.87
C SER A 1129 7.28 -16.52 19.91
N PRO A 1130 7.82 -16.22 18.72
CA PRO A 1130 8.29 -17.25 17.80
C PRO A 1130 9.55 -18.00 18.32
N HIS A 1131 10.26 -17.45 19.30
CA HIS A 1131 11.45 -18.08 19.91
C HIS A 1131 11.11 -18.84 21.19
N TRP A 1132 10.08 -19.69 21.12
CA TRP A 1132 9.63 -20.51 22.24
C TRP A 1132 10.48 -21.79 22.39
N GLU A 1133 10.50 -22.36 23.60
CA GLU A 1133 11.21 -23.62 23.89
C GLU A 1133 10.21 -24.71 24.31
N LEU A 1134 10.35 -25.93 23.77
CA LEU A 1134 9.45 -27.05 24.05
C LEU A 1134 9.30 -27.39 25.55
N ARG A 1135 10.37 -27.20 26.33
CA ARG A 1135 10.36 -27.39 27.80
C ARG A 1135 9.54 -26.34 28.58
N ARG A 1136 9.24 -25.19 27.97
CA ARG A 1136 8.51 -24.08 28.61
C ARG A 1136 6.99 -24.20 28.48
N LEU A 1137 6.51 -24.98 27.52
CA LEU A 1137 5.07 -25.22 27.33
C LEU A 1137 4.41 -25.70 28.63
N ARG A 1138 3.17 -25.28 28.85
CA ARG A 1138 2.35 -25.75 29.97
C ARG A 1138 2.00 -27.23 29.77
N PRO A 1139 1.78 -28.00 30.86
CA PRO A 1139 1.40 -29.41 30.74
C PRO A 1139 0.09 -29.63 29.95
N ALA A 1140 -0.87 -28.70 30.03
CA ALA A 1140 -2.12 -28.78 29.27
C ALA A 1140 -1.92 -28.58 27.76
N THR A 1141 -1.06 -27.64 27.36
CA THR A 1141 -0.64 -27.43 25.97
C THR A 1141 0.13 -28.63 25.45
N THR A 1142 1.06 -29.15 26.26
CA THR A 1142 1.86 -30.34 25.94
C THR A 1142 0.96 -31.57 25.74
N GLU A 1143 -0.02 -31.77 26.60
CA GLU A 1143 -1.05 -32.82 26.45
C GLU A 1143 -1.85 -32.63 25.16
N ALA A 1144 -2.35 -31.42 24.86
CA ALA A 1144 -3.11 -31.17 23.63
C ALA A 1144 -2.30 -31.53 22.36
N PHE A 1145 -1.03 -31.16 22.29
CA PHE A 1145 -0.15 -31.53 21.17
C PHE A 1145 0.27 -33.02 21.18
N LEU A 1146 0.36 -33.68 22.35
CA LEU A 1146 0.50 -35.15 22.42
C LEU A 1146 -0.72 -35.87 21.83
N ARG A 1147 -1.94 -35.35 22.06
CA ARG A 1147 -3.15 -35.89 21.43
C ARG A 1147 -3.15 -35.68 19.92
N LEU A 1148 -2.79 -34.49 19.45
CA LEU A 1148 -2.67 -34.20 18.02
C LEU A 1148 -1.66 -35.14 17.33
N ALA A 1149 -0.48 -35.32 17.92
CA ALA A 1149 0.54 -36.23 17.42
C ALA A 1149 0.10 -37.71 17.42
N GLU A 1150 -0.73 -38.12 18.39
CA GLU A 1150 -1.27 -39.48 18.41
C GLU A 1150 -2.29 -39.69 17.29
N GLN A 1151 -3.12 -38.69 16.98
CA GLN A 1151 -4.07 -38.76 15.86
C GLN A 1151 -3.38 -38.79 14.50
N THR A 1152 -2.22 -38.14 14.32
CA THR A 1152 -1.45 -38.26 13.06
C THR A 1152 -0.82 -39.64 12.86
N MET A 1153 -0.68 -40.44 13.93
CA MET A 1153 -0.18 -41.82 13.88
C MET A 1153 -1.25 -42.90 13.68
N ARG A 1154 -2.54 -42.59 13.77
CA ARG A 1154 -3.59 -43.56 13.45
C ARG A 1154 -3.66 -43.78 11.95
N ASP A 1155 -3.54 -45.04 11.54
CA ASP A 1155 -4.08 -45.48 10.27
C ASP A 1155 -5.55 -45.84 10.51
N ASP A 1156 -6.43 -45.37 9.62
CA ASP A 1156 -7.87 -45.60 9.68
C ASP A 1156 -8.24 -46.81 8.82
#